data_AF-A0AAF0INZ3-F1
#
_entry.id   AF-A0AAF0INZ3-F1
#
_cell.length_a   1.000
_cell.length_b   1.000
_cell.length_c   1.000
_cell.angle_alpha   90.00
_cell.angle_beta   90.00
_cell.angle_gamma   90.00
#
_symmetry.space_group_name_H-M   'P 1'
#
loop_
_entity.id
_entity.type
_entity.pdbx_description
1 polymer ?
#
loop_
_entity_poly.entity_id
_entity_poly.type
_entity_poly.pdbx_seq_one_letter_code
_entity_poly.pdbx_strand_id
1 'polypeptide(L)'
;MDVGKAVAAYMERMVKEVQGMKMLLLDQYTTPTISASFTQSALLENEVYLTDKLENGTRERMPHLQCIVYVRPCATSIQALCDELQHPRYGSYALYFSNVVPKNSIEQLAEADQHQLVQNVQEFFTDYVPVTASLFSLNESIPPSAVWGNALTQWDSESFTRHSAGLVSLLLSLKKKPVIRYERMSALAKKLAEDVTYQMTNTQASLFDFRRTDVPPLLLILDRRNDPVTPLLTQWTYQAMVHELIGIHNGRTQLPHREGKAEEIVLSVDNDPFFAANLYDNFGDLGASIKEYVTQFQSRSSSASSIETIQDMKRFVEEYPEFQRLRGNVSKHVALLGELSRLVEERDLLQVSELEQSLASNESHSSDLRNVQNLLGSNKIGHDAKLRLAILYALRYQKWSGNQIDAVVRQLIHVGVPENQVVLVYVMLNFAGAEQRQDDLFANENLFSRGKSALKGLKGVENVYTQHSPHLLETLDQLMQGRLRTSSYPFADVEPTAAEGAPATLFPSGPTTRPQDVILFVIGGTTYEEARSIALLNGAPSGSGVPSQPTWPGTRFLLGGTTVHNARSFLDMVQYTASRLPTSITRPPPSVGDTGLHLRLGPMQLNVGAGHAPSRELGEGLGDVANNAREFASGLFDRVMRSVDSTSFQ
;
A
#
# COMPACT_ATOMS: atom_id res chain seq x y z
N MET A 1 6.96 5.45 -17.77
CA MET A 1 6.79 4.33 -16.82
C MET A 1 6.01 4.94 -15.66
N ASP A 2 4.75 5.26 -15.97
CA ASP A 2 3.84 6.07 -15.13
C ASP A 2 2.47 5.43 -15.32
N VAL A 3 1.98 4.79 -14.27
CA VAL A 3 0.77 3.97 -14.31
C VAL A 3 -0.50 4.82 -14.36
N GLY A 4 -0.50 5.99 -13.70
CA GLY A 4 -1.63 6.91 -13.72
C GLY A 4 -1.89 7.43 -15.13
N LYS A 5 -0.83 7.83 -15.84
CA LYS A 5 -0.94 8.27 -17.25
C LYS A 5 -1.36 7.14 -18.19
N ALA A 6 -0.87 5.92 -17.97
CA ALA A 6 -1.25 4.77 -18.79
C ALA A 6 -2.77 4.50 -18.67
N VAL A 7 -3.29 4.46 -17.44
CA VAL A 7 -4.72 4.27 -17.19
C VAL A 7 -5.53 5.45 -17.72
N ALA A 8 -5.12 6.70 -17.45
CA ALA A 8 -5.81 7.89 -17.94
C ALA A 8 -5.93 7.91 -19.47
N ALA A 9 -4.88 7.49 -20.20
CA ALA A 9 -4.91 7.42 -21.66
C ALA A 9 -5.94 6.39 -22.19
N TYR A 10 -6.07 5.23 -21.55
CA TYR A 10 -7.13 4.27 -21.89
C TYR A 10 -8.51 4.85 -21.61
N MET A 11 -8.70 5.51 -20.46
CA MET A 11 -9.99 6.08 -20.08
C MET A 11 -10.41 7.23 -20.99
N GLU A 12 -9.48 8.13 -21.31
CA GLU A 12 -9.72 9.23 -22.24
C GLU A 12 -10.13 8.71 -23.63
N ARG A 13 -9.48 7.64 -24.10
CA ARG A 13 -9.86 6.98 -25.34
C ARG A 13 -11.27 6.38 -25.27
N MET A 14 -11.60 5.71 -24.16
CA MET A 14 -12.91 5.08 -23.94
C MET A 14 -14.06 6.08 -24.05
N VAL A 15 -13.94 7.21 -23.36
CA VAL A 15 -15.02 8.22 -23.29
C VAL A 15 -15.12 9.07 -24.55
N LYS A 16 -14.04 9.17 -25.33
CA LYS A 16 -14.01 9.93 -26.61
C LYS A 16 -14.45 9.11 -27.82
N GLU A 17 -14.24 7.80 -27.83
CA GLU A 17 -14.66 6.96 -28.96
C GLU A 17 -16.20 6.86 -29.08
N VAL A 18 -16.91 6.92 -27.95
CA VAL A 18 -18.37 6.92 -27.89
C VAL A 18 -18.89 8.35 -27.86
N GLN A 19 -19.88 8.69 -28.69
CA GLN A 19 -20.29 10.07 -28.97
C GLN A 19 -21.71 10.37 -28.48
N GLY A 20 -21.97 11.54 -27.89
CA GLY A 20 -23.30 11.93 -27.41
C GLY A 20 -23.55 11.56 -25.94
N MET A 21 -24.81 11.53 -25.52
CA MET A 21 -25.15 11.34 -24.10
C MET A 21 -24.83 9.91 -23.63
N LYS A 22 -23.90 9.79 -22.67
CA LYS A 22 -23.33 8.52 -22.23
C LYS A 22 -23.73 8.14 -20.80
N MET A 23 -23.91 6.83 -20.61
CA MET A 23 -23.97 6.12 -19.33
C MET A 23 -22.70 5.30 -19.18
N LEU A 24 -22.00 5.40 -18.03
CA LEU A 24 -20.87 4.53 -17.71
C LEU A 24 -21.28 3.45 -16.71
N LEU A 25 -21.21 2.18 -17.12
CA LEU A 25 -21.39 1.03 -16.25
C LEU A 25 -20.05 0.41 -15.87
N LEU A 26 -19.86 0.22 -14.57
CA LEU A 26 -18.65 -0.33 -13.98
C LEU A 26 -19.00 -1.58 -13.15
N ASP A 27 -18.01 -2.43 -12.87
CA ASP A 27 -18.16 -3.45 -11.84
C ASP A 27 -17.41 -3.03 -10.57
N GLN A 28 -17.48 -3.87 -9.54
CA GLN A 28 -16.76 -3.61 -8.29
C GLN A 28 -15.23 -3.54 -8.45
N TYR A 29 -14.66 -4.07 -9.53
CA TYR A 29 -13.21 -4.17 -9.75
C TYR A 29 -12.67 -2.99 -10.58
N THR A 30 -13.46 -2.49 -11.54
CA THR A 30 -13.09 -1.35 -12.39
C THR A 30 -13.45 0.00 -11.77
N THR A 31 -14.42 0.03 -10.86
CA THR A 31 -14.81 1.26 -10.12
C THR A 31 -13.60 1.92 -9.42
N PRO A 32 -12.74 1.21 -8.67
CA PRO A 32 -11.54 1.79 -8.08
C PRO A 32 -10.56 2.36 -9.11
N THR A 33 -10.32 1.66 -10.22
CA THR A 33 -9.39 2.11 -11.28
C THR A 33 -9.86 3.43 -11.91
N ILE A 34 -11.17 3.54 -12.21
CA ILE A 34 -11.78 4.78 -12.70
C ILE A 34 -11.68 5.89 -11.65
N SER A 35 -12.07 5.58 -10.41
CA SER A 35 -12.09 6.56 -9.31
C SER A 35 -10.71 7.14 -9.01
N ALA A 36 -9.65 6.36 -9.23
CA ALA A 36 -8.27 6.80 -9.03
C ALA A 36 -7.76 7.71 -10.16
N SER A 37 -8.32 7.61 -11.37
CA SER A 37 -7.73 8.21 -12.59
C SER A 37 -8.60 9.30 -13.23
N PHE A 38 -9.91 9.32 -12.95
CA PHE A 38 -10.86 10.22 -13.59
C PHE A 38 -11.81 10.86 -12.57
N THR A 39 -11.97 12.18 -12.65
CA THR A 39 -12.92 12.91 -11.79
C THR A 39 -14.32 12.88 -12.41
N GLN A 40 -15.34 13.07 -11.57
CA GLN A 40 -16.72 13.23 -12.05
C GLN A 40 -16.85 14.42 -13.01
N SER A 41 -16.11 15.51 -12.78
CA SER A 41 -16.07 16.65 -13.69
C SER A 41 -15.50 16.26 -15.06
N ALA A 42 -14.42 15.49 -15.11
CA ALA A 42 -13.83 15.03 -16.36
C ALA A 42 -14.75 14.05 -17.12
N LEU A 43 -15.52 13.22 -16.41
CA LEU A 43 -16.56 12.37 -17.02
C LEU A 43 -17.66 13.23 -17.66
N LEU A 44 -18.16 14.24 -16.94
CA LEU A 44 -19.19 15.16 -17.43
C LEU A 44 -18.73 15.98 -18.63
N GLU A 45 -17.48 16.43 -18.65
CA GLU A 45 -16.87 17.14 -19.80
C GLU A 45 -16.81 16.26 -21.06
N ASN A 46 -16.81 14.94 -20.90
CA ASN A 46 -16.89 13.97 -21.99
C ASN A 46 -18.30 13.38 -22.14
N GLU A 47 -19.34 14.12 -21.76
CA GLU A 47 -20.77 13.77 -21.93
C GLU A 47 -21.21 12.48 -21.23
N VAL A 48 -20.44 12.01 -20.24
CA VAL A 48 -20.84 10.91 -19.35
C VAL A 48 -21.62 11.50 -18.18
N TYR A 49 -22.96 11.46 -18.29
CA TYR A 49 -23.85 12.10 -17.32
C TYR A 49 -24.17 11.24 -16.11
N LEU A 50 -24.10 9.92 -16.29
CA LEU A 50 -24.50 8.94 -15.29
C LEU A 50 -23.41 7.87 -15.19
N THR A 51 -23.10 7.48 -13.95
CA THR A 51 -22.22 6.35 -13.64
C THR A 51 -22.93 5.46 -12.64
N ASP A 52 -22.94 4.15 -12.88
CA ASP A 52 -23.55 3.19 -11.96
C ASP A 52 -22.84 1.83 -12.09
N LYS A 53 -23.18 0.90 -11.20
CA LYS A 53 -22.68 -0.46 -11.23
C LYS A 53 -23.53 -1.33 -12.14
N LEU A 54 -22.87 -2.21 -12.89
CA LEU A 54 -23.52 -3.22 -13.72
C LEU A 54 -24.41 -4.14 -12.87
N GLU A 55 -24.01 -4.47 -11.64
CA GLU A 55 -24.81 -5.32 -10.75
C GLU A 55 -26.07 -4.62 -10.19
N ASN A 56 -26.23 -3.30 -10.41
CA ASN A 56 -27.38 -2.58 -9.93
C ASN A 56 -28.64 -2.90 -10.76
N GLY A 57 -29.51 -3.78 -10.25
CA GLY A 57 -30.74 -4.19 -10.92
C GLY A 57 -31.84 -3.12 -10.98
N THR A 58 -31.75 -2.03 -10.20
CA THR A 58 -32.80 -1.00 -10.11
C THR A 58 -32.64 0.16 -11.09
N ARG A 59 -31.65 0.09 -12.00
CA ARG A 59 -31.39 1.11 -13.02
C ARG A 59 -32.61 1.40 -13.90
N GLU A 60 -32.92 2.66 -14.16
CA GLU A 60 -34.06 2.98 -15.05
C GLU A 60 -33.72 2.72 -16.52
N ARG A 61 -34.73 2.39 -17.32
CA ARG A 61 -34.58 2.19 -18.77
C ARG A 61 -34.47 3.54 -19.47
N MET A 62 -33.33 3.80 -20.11
CA MET A 62 -33.00 5.06 -20.78
C MET A 62 -32.47 4.80 -22.21
N PRO A 63 -33.33 4.49 -23.18
CA PRO A 63 -32.91 4.09 -24.54
C PRO A 63 -32.24 5.21 -25.35
N HIS A 64 -32.32 6.45 -24.90
CA HIS A 64 -31.70 7.61 -25.55
C HIS A 64 -30.20 7.76 -25.19
N LEU A 65 -29.70 6.98 -24.24
CA LEU A 65 -28.29 6.99 -23.82
C LEU A 65 -27.49 5.89 -24.54
N GLN A 66 -26.23 6.21 -24.80
CA GLN A 66 -25.22 5.22 -25.19
C GLN A 66 -24.52 4.68 -23.95
N CYS A 67 -24.42 3.36 -23.82
CA CYS A 67 -23.82 2.73 -22.66
C CYS A 67 -22.37 2.35 -22.94
N ILE A 68 -21.44 2.89 -22.14
CA ILE A 68 -20.08 2.42 -22.02
C ILE A 68 -20.05 1.42 -20.88
N VAL A 69 -19.72 0.17 -21.17
CA VAL A 69 -19.51 -0.86 -20.14
C VAL A 69 -18.01 -1.06 -19.99
N TYR A 70 -17.47 -0.83 -18.79
CA TYR A 70 -16.07 -1.11 -18.48
C TYR A 70 -15.97 -2.04 -17.27
N VAL A 71 -15.63 -3.31 -17.54
CA VAL A 71 -15.67 -4.39 -16.54
C VAL A 71 -14.46 -5.31 -16.65
N ARG A 72 -14.20 -6.07 -15.59
CA ARG A 72 -13.20 -7.15 -15.63
C ARG A 72 -13.82 -8.39 -16.30
N PRO A 73 -13.09 -9.13 -17.16
CA PRO A 73 -13.63 -10.32 -17.82
C PRO A 73 -13.66 -11.55 -16.88
N CYS A 74 -14.39 -11.45 -15.77
CA CYS A 74 -14.63 -12.55 -14.84
C CYS A 74 -16.08 -13.05 -14.92
N ALA A 75 -16.32 -14.28 -14.48
CA ALA A 75 -17.61 -14.96 -14.63
C ALA A 75 -18.81 -14.13 -14.13
N THR A 76 -18.66 -13.44 -13.00
CA THR A 76 -19.71 -12.58 -12.43
C THR A 76 -20.06 -11.40 -13.34
N SER A 77 -19.06 -10.68 -13.85
CA SER A 77 -19.27 -9.51 -14.70
C SER A 77 -19.76 -9.91 -16.10
N ILE A 78 -19.27 -11.02 -16.65
CA ILE A 78 -19.75 -11.58 -17.92
C ILE A 78 -21.22 -11.97 -17.80
N GLN A 79 -21.62 -12.67 -16.73
CA GLN A 79 -23.02 -13.04 -16.54
C GLN A 79 -23.92 -11.80 -16.38
N ALA A 80 -23.53 -10.83 -15.55
CA ALA A 80 -24.30 -9.60 -15.37
C ALA A 80 -24.44 -8.80 -16.67
N LEU A 81 -23.43 -8.86 -17.54
CA LEU A 81 -23.47 -8.23 -18.86
C LEU A 81 -24.38 -9.00 -19.82
N CYS A 82 -24.37 -10.33 -19.82
CA CYS A 82 -25.33 -11.14 -20.57
C CYS A 82 -26.78 -10.80 -20.16
N ASP A 83 -27.04 -10.68 -18.86
CA ASP A 83 -28.37 -10.33 -18.34
C ASP A 83 -28.81 -8.93 -18.79
N GLU A 84 -27.88 -7.96 -18.83
CA GLU A 84 -28.12 -6.62 -19.36
C GLU A 84 -28.43 -6.64 -20.87
N LEU A 85 -27.67 -7.40 -21.67
CA LEU A 85 -27.87 -7.48 -23.13
C LEU A 85 -29.16 -8.20 -23.52
N GLN A 86 -29.62 -9.17 -22.71
CA GLN A 86 -30.93 -9.83 -22.88
C GLN A 86 -32.10 -8.90 -22.55
N HIS A 87 -31.90 -7.93 -21.64
CA HIS A 87 -32.93 -6.98 -21.22
C HIS A 87 -32.41 -5.54 -21.29
N PRO A 88 -32.11 -5.02 -22.49
CA PRO A 88 -31.32 -3.81 -22.64
C PRO A 88 -32.03 -2.56 -22.12
N ARG A 89 -31.33 -1.82 -21.26
CA ARG A 89 -31.81 -0.55 -20.69
C ARG A 89 -31.42 0.66 -21.55
N TYR A 90 -30.40 0.54 -22.38
CA TYR A 90 -29.83 1.65 -23.16
C TYR A 90 -29.93 1.40 -24.67
N GLY A 91 -29.68 2.44 -25.47
CA GLY A 91 -29.88 2.40 -26.93
C GLY A 91 -28.73 1.73 -27.71
N SER A 92 -27.54 1.64 -27.12
CA SER A 92 -26.38 0.95 -27.69
C SER A 92 -25.36 0.65 -26.59
N TYR A 93 -24.47 -0.31 -26.85
CA TYR A 93 -23.43 -0.73 -25.90
C TYR A 93 -22.05 -0.72 -26.56
N ALA A 94 -21.09 -0.11 -25.87
CA ALA A 94 -19.67 -0.19 -26.16
C ALA A 94 -19.00 -0.97 -25.03
N LEU A 95 -18.46 -2.15 -25.33
CA LEU A 95 -17.95 -3.08 -24.32
C LEU A 95 -16.42 -2.96 -24.21
N TYR A 96 -15.94 -2.61 -23.03
CA TYR A 96 -14.53 -2.51 -22.70
C TYR A 96 -14.19 -3.46 -21.55
N PHE A 97 -13.15 -4.27 -21.73
CA PHE A 97 -12.68 -5.23 -20.74
C PHE A 97 -11.31 -4.86 -20.18
N SER A 98 -11.11 -4.96 -18.86
CA SER A 98 -9.82 -4.59 -18.22
C SER A 98 -8.63 -5.51 -18.58
N ASN A 99 -8.92 -6.65 -19.21
CA ASN A 99 -7.95 -7.70 -19.54
C ASN A 99 -8.39 -8.52 -20.76
N VAL A 100 -7.58 -9.51 -21.15
CA VAL A 100 -7.91 -10.43 -22.26
C VAL A 100 -9.20 -11.18 -21.98
N VAL A 101 -10.09 -11.22 -22.97
CA VAL A 101 -11.40 -11.89 -22.87
C VAL A 101 -11.30 -13.30 -23.47
N PRO A 102 -11.66 -14.34 -22.71
CA PRO A 102 -11.77 -15.69 -23.24
C PRO A 102 -12.79 -15.78 -24.40
N LYS A 103 -12.48 -16.57 -25.43
CA LYS A 103 -13.35 -16.73 -26.62
C LYS A 103 -14.77 -17.20 -26.28
N ASN A 104 -14.90 -18.12 -25.32
CA ASN A 104 -16.20 -18.59 -24.85
C ASN A 104 -17.04 -17.46 -24.22
N SER A 105 -16.43 -16.51 -23.53
CA SER A 105 -17.13 -15.34 -23.01
C SER A 105 -17.60 -14.41 -24.12
N ILE A 106 -16.83 -14.27 -25.21
CA ILE A 106 -17.26 -13.51 -26.40
C ILE A 106 -18.46 -14.20 -27.06
N GLU A 107 -18.44 -15.52 -27.20
CA GLU A 107 -19.55 -16.31 -27.75
C GLU A 107 -20.83 -16.16 -26.90
N GLN A 108 -20.70 -16.21 -25.57
CA GLN A 108 -21.82 -15.99 -24.64
C GLN A 108 -22.43 -14.60 -24.78
N LEU A 109 -21.61 -13.56 -24.89
CA LEU A 109 -22.08 -12.19 -25.09
C LEU A 109 -22.77 -12.01 -26.45
N ALA A 110 -22.25 -12.66 -27.49
CA ALA A 110 -22.85 -12.63 -28.82
C ALA A 110 -24.22 -13.33 -28.85
N GLU A 111 -24.39 -14.44 -28.11
CA GLU A 111 -25.69 -15.10 -27.96
C GLU A 111 -26.68 -14.25 -27.14
N ALA A 112 -26.19 -13.53 -26.14
CA ALA A 112 -27.00 -12.65 -25.30
C ALA A 112 -27.49 -11.38 -26.03
N ASP A 113 -26.74 -10.84 -27.00
CA ASP A 113 -27.09 -9.64 -27.77
C ASP A 113 -28.13 -9.92 -28.88
N GLN A 114 -29.31 -10.41 -28.48
CA GLN A 114 -30.42 -10.69 -29.40
C GLN A 114 -30.96 -9.43 -30.08
N HIS A 115 -30.68 -8.26 -29.52
CA HIS A 115 -31.12 -6.95 -30.00
C HIS A 115 -30.08 -6.25 -30.90
N GLN A 116 -28.89 -6.83 -31.08
CA GLN A 116 -27.81 -6.30 -31.92
C GLN A 116 -27.40 -4.86 -31.54
N LEU A 117 -27.32 -4.60 -30.23
CA LEU A 117 -27.03 -3.27 -29.68
C LEU A 117 -25.55 -3.05 -29.40
N VAL A 118 -24.74 -4.11 -29.34
CA VAL A 118 -23.29 -4.00 -29.15
C VAL A 118 -22.62 -3.44 -30.40
N GLN A 119 -21.95 -2.29 -30.25
CA GLN A 119 -21.30 -1.57 -31.36
C GLN A 119 -19.81 -1.86 -31.44
N ASN A 120 -19.14 -2.06 -30.31
CA ASN A 120 -17.72 -2.39 -30.26
C ASN A 120 -17.39 -3.25 -29.03
N VAL A 121 -16.31 -4.02 -29.15
CA VAL A 121 -15.73 -4.82 -28.08
C VAL A 121 -14.22 -4.59 -28.09
N GLN A 122 -13.66 -4.10 -26.99
CA GLN A 122 -12.24 -3.76 -26.88
C GLN A 122 -11.64 -4.20 -25.54
N GLU A 123 -10.36 -4.55 -25.57
CA GLU A 123 -9.57 -4.92 -24.39
C GLU A 123 -8.66 -3.76 -23.99
N PHE A 124 -8.91 -3.16 -22.84
CA PHE A 124 -8.13 -2.06 -22.28
C PHE A 124 -7.39 -2.58 -21.06
N PHE A 125 -6.07 -2.79 -21.20
CA PHE A 125 -5.23 -3.42 -20.19
C PHE A 125 -4.99 -2.50 -18.98
N THR A 126 -5.98 -2.38 -18.10
CA THR A 126 -5.94 -1.55 -16.89
C THR A 126 -6.47 -2.31 -15.68
N ASP A 127 -6.05 -3.57 -15.53
CA ASP A 127 -6.51 -4.49 -14.48
C ASP A 127 -5.74 -4.35 -13.15
N TYR A 128 -5.45 -3.10 -12.80
CA TYR A 128 -4.75 -2.65 -11.59
C TYR A 128 -5.20 -1.23 -11.25
N VAL A 129 -4.96 -0.79 -10.01
CA VAL A 129 -5.30 0.55 -9.53
C VAL A 129 -4.02 1.38 -9.41
N PRO A 130 -3.89 2.51 -10.14
CA PRO A 130 -2.78 3.44 -9.94
C PRO A 130 -3.00 4.18 -8.60
N VAL A 131 -1.99 4.19 -7.73
CA VAL A 131 -2.06 4.90 -6.44
C VAL A 131 -1.25 6.19 -6.50
N THR A 132 -0.05 6.13 -7.06
CA THR A 132 0.78 7.28 -7.41
C THR A 132 1.47 7.01 -8.76
N ALA A 133 2.23 7.96 -9.31
CA ALA A 133 2.97 7.75 -10.55
C ALA A 133 3.92 6.53 -10.50
N SER A 134 4.44 6.19 -9.32
CA SER A 134 5.39 5.08 -9.09
C SER A 134 4.86 3.99 -8.15
N LEU A 135 3.55 3.96 -7.88
CA LEU A 135 2.90 2.93 -7.06
C LEU A 135 1.59 2.45 -7.72
N PHE A 136 1.42 1.14 -7.86
CA PHE A 136 0.14 0.52 -8.22
C PHE A 136 -0.24 -0.60 -7.25
N SER A 137 -1.51 -0.99 -7.26
CA SER A 137 -2.04 -2.09 -6.46
C SER A 137 -2.94 -2.99 -7.32
N LEU A 138 -2.96 -4.29 -7.07
CA LEU A 138 -4.00 -5.17 -7.62
C LEU A 138 -5.35 -5.00 -6.91
N ASN A 139 -5.35 -4.26 -5.80
CA ASN A 139 -6.52 -3.90 -5.00
C ASN A 139 -7.30 -5.12 -4.49
N GLU A 140 -6.57 -6.16 -4.10
CA GLU A 140 -7.15 -7.37 -3.51
C GLU A 140 -7.40 -7.16 -2.01
N SER A 141 -8.63 -7.46 -1.57
CA SER A 141 -9.02 -7.44 -0.16
C SER A 141 -8.62 -8.75 0.51
N ILE A 142 -7.61 -8.70 1.38
CA ILE A 142 -7.06 -9.88 2.05
C ILE A 142 -7.10 -9.62 3.56
N PRO A 143 -8.10 -10.16 4.29
CA PRO A 143 -9.22 -11.02 3.87
C PRO A 143 -10.37 -10.27 3.13
N PRO A 144 -11.34 -10.98 2.48
CA PRO A 144 -11.56 -12.44 2.47
C PRO A 144 -10.80 -13.22 1.40
N SER A 145 -10.05 -12.58 0.50
CA SER A 145 -9.25 -13.30 -0.50
C SER A 145 -8.01 -13.98 0.11
N ALA A 146 -7.71 -15.19 -0.34
CA ALA A 146 -6.43 -15.91 -0.17
C ALA A 146 -5.26 -15.30 -0.96
N VAL A 147 -4.03 -15.29 -0.44
CA VAL A 147 -2.80 -15.27 -1.26
C VAL A 147 -2.18 -16.66 -1.30
N TRP A 148 -1.91 -17.21 -0.12
CA TRP A 148 -1.43 -18.59 0.05
C TRP A 148 -2.60 -19.57 0.11
N GLY A 149 -2.36 -20.79 -0.39
CA GLY A 149 -3.28 -21.92 -0.29
C GLY A 149 -3.22 -22.59 1.09
N ASN A 150 -3.31 -23.91 1.11
CA ASN A 150 -3.18 -24.73 2.33
C ASN A 150 -1.72 -24.95 2.78
N ALA A 151 -0.74 -24.39 2.04
CA ALA A 151 0.68 -24.40 2.36
C ALA A 151 1.30 -23.07 1.93
N LEU A 152 2.33 -22.62 2.65
CA LEU A 152 3.06 -21.39 2.34
C LEU A 152 3.84 -21.43 1.01
N THR A 153 4.03 -22.62 0.45
CA THR A 153 4.67 -22.83 -0.86
C THR A 153 3.66 -22.92 -2.00
N GLN A 154 2.36 -22.86 -1.70
CA GLN A 154 1.29 -23.03 -2.67
C GLN A 154 0.46 -21.75 -2.79
N TRP A 155 0.19 -21.34 -4.02
CA TRP A 155 -0.78 -20.29 -4.31
C TRP A 155 -2.20 -20.74 -4.00
N ASP A 156 -3.03 -19.81 -3.52
CA ASP A 156 -4.47 -19.90 -3.74
C ASP A 156 -4.77 -19.77 -5.25
N SER A 157 -5.69 -20.59 -5.77
CA SER A 157 -5.91 -20.71 -7.23
C SER A 157 -6.49 -19.44 -7.86
N GLU A 158 -7.46 -18.80 -7.20
CA GLU A 158 -8.06 -17.55 -7.69
C GLU A 158 -7.04 -16.42 -7.62
N SER A 159 -6.32 -16.35 -6.49
CA SER A 159 -5.24 -15.39 -6.29
C SER A 159 -4.16 -15.49 -7.37
N PHE A 160 -3.69 -16.70 -7.69
CA PHE A 160 -2.68 -16.89 -8.74
C PHE A 160 -3.14 -16.33 -10.09
N THR A 161 -4.37 -16.68 -10.49
CA THR A 161 -4.97 -16.22 -11.74
C THR A 161 -5.04 -14.69 -11.77
N ARG A 162 -5.49 -14.09 -10.67
CA ARG A 162 -5.59 -12.63 -10.52
C ARG A 162 -4.24 -11.93 -10.61
N HIS A 163 -3.21 -12.46 -9.94
CA HIS A 163 -1.88 -11.87 -9.90
C HIS A 163 -1.20 -11.93 -11.28
N SER A 164 -1.31 -13.07 -11.96
CA SER A 164 -0.79 -13.23 -13.31
C SER A 164 -1.49 -12.28 -14.28
N ALA A 165 -2.82 -12.27 -14.29
CA ALA A 165 -3.62 -11.40 -15.16
C ALA A 165 -3.32 -9.91 -14.92
N GLY A 166 -3.21 -9.49 -13.66
CA GLY A 166 -2.90 -8.11 -13.29
C GLY A 166 -1.52 -7.66 -13.74
N LEU A 167 -0.49 -8.49 -13.57
CA LEU A 167 0.86 -8.20 -14.02
C LEU A 167 0.95 -8.15 -15.55
N VAL A 168 0.33 -9.09 -16.25
CA VAL A 168 0.29 -9.08 -17.72
C VAL A 168 -0.41 -7.82 -18.23
N SER A 169 -1.55 -7.45 -17.65
CA SER A 169 -2.27 -6.21 -17.96
C SER A 169 -1.40 -4.96 -17.73
N LEU A 170 -0.69 -4.89 -16.60
CA LEU A 170 0.29 -3.83 -16.33
C LEU A 170 1.36 -3.74 -17.41
N LEU A 171 1.99 -4.85 -17.77
CA LEU A 171 3.06 -4.88 -18.75
C LEU A 171 2.59 -4.44 -20.14
N LEU A 172 1.39 -4.87 -20.56
CA LEU A 172 0.75 -4.44 -21.79
C LEU A 172 0.44 -2.93 -21.77
N SER A 173 -0.10 -2.43 -20.66
CA SER A 173 -0.43 -1.00 -20.48
C SER A 173 0.78 -0.09 -20.62
N LEU A 174 1.94 -0.53 -20.09
CA LEU A 174 3.20 0.21 -20.13
C LEU A 174 4.01 -0.06 -21.40
N LYS A 175 3.55 -1.01 -22.25
CA LYS A 175 4.27 -1.54 -23.42
C LYS A 175 5.67 -2.01 -23.04
N LYS A 176 5.77 -2.86 -22.01
CA LYS A 176 7.04 -3.40 -21.49
C LYS A 176 7.05 -4.92 -21.59
N LYS A 177 8.12 -5.46 -22.19
CA LYS A 177 8.44 -6.89 -22.19
C LYS A 177 9.71 -7.11 -21.36
N PRO A 178 9.59 -7.30 -20.03
CA PRO A 178 10.74 -7.35 -19.15
C PRO A 178 11.42 -8.72 -19.12
N VAL A 179 12.70 -8.70 -18.74
CA VAL A 179 13.36 -9.88 -18.17
C VAL A 179 12.92 -10.03 -16.72
N ILE A 180 12.48 -11.23 -16.33
CA ILE A 180 11.92 -11.48 -15.01
C ILE A 180 12.94 -12.15 -14.09
N ARG A 181 13.14 -11.58 -12.90
CA ARG A 181 13.84 -12.18 -11.76
C ARG A 181 12.89 -12.33 -10.59
N TYR A 182 13.17 -13.27 -9.71
CA TYR A 182 12.32 -13.55 -8.55
C TYR A 182 13.12 -13.98 -7.32
N GLU A 183 12.57 -13.81 -6.12
CA GLU A 183 13.15 -14.38 -4.89
C GLU A 183 13.11 -15.91 -4.91
N ARG A 184 14.28 -16.56 -4.93
CA ARG A 184 14.41 -18.01 -5.05
C ARG A 184 13.66 -18.78 -3.97
N MET A 185 13.65 -18.28 -2.73
CA MET A 185 12.98 -18.99 -1.63
C MET A 185 11.45 -18.85 -1.65
N SER A 186 10.89 -17.97 -2.49
CA SER A 186 9.45 -17.88 -2.71
C SER A 186 9.02 -18.78 -3.87
N ALA A 187 8.40 -19.91 -3.53
CA ALA A 187 7.73 -20.77 -4.50
C ALA A 187 6.60 -20.03 -5.25
N LEU A 188 5.94 -19.08 -4.57
CA LEU A 188 4.91 -18.24 -5.18
C LEU A 188 5.53 -17.32 -6.24
N ALA A 189 6.63 -16.63 -5.91
CA ALA A 189 7.33 -15.73 -6.84
C ALA A 189 7.87 -16.49 -8.05
N LYS A 190 8.45 -17.68 -7.84
CA LYS A 190 8.90 -18.55 -8.94
C LYS A 190 7.77 -18.89 -9.90
N LYS A 191 6.65 -19.40 -9.39
CA LYS A 191 5.52 -19.82 -10.23
C LYS A 191 4.92 -18.64 -11.01
N LEU A 192 4.80 -17.47 -10.35
CA LEU A 192 4.30 -16.26 -11.01
C LEU A 192 5.27 -15.77 -12.09
N ALA A 193 6.57 -15.82 -11.83
CA ALA A 193 7.60 -15.44 -12.79
C ALA A 193 7.56 -16.34 -14.04
N GLU A 194 7.49 -17.66 -13.86
CA GLU A 194 7.39 -18.64 -14.95
C GLU A 194 6.10 -18.43 -15.78
N ASP A 195 4.96 -18.20 -15.13
CA ASP A 195 3.68 -18.03 -15.82
C ASP A 195 3.61 -16.71 -16.61
N VAL A 196 4.01 -15.58 -16.02
CA VAL A 196 4.03 -14.29 -16.73
C VAL A 196 5.00 -14.36 -17.91
N THR A 197 6.15 -15.02 -17.74
CA THR A 197 7.09 -15.28 -18.83
C THR A 197 6.42 -16.06 -19.96
N TYR A 198 5.81 -17.21 -19.65
CA TYR A 198 5.11 -18.05 -20.62
C TYR A 198 3.99 -17.30 -21.35
N GLN A 199 3.23 -16.45 -20.65
CA GLN A 199 2.19 -15.64 -21.30
C GLN A 199 2.79 -14.63 -22.29
N MET A 200 3.89 -13.96 -21.95
CA MET A 200 4.56 -13.01 -22.83
C MET A 200 5.25 -13.65 -24.04
N THR A 201 5.71 -14.88 -23.93
CA THR A 201 6.50 -15.57 -24.97
C THR A 201 5.67 -16.52 -25.83
N ASN A 202 4.60 -17.09 -25.28
CA ASN A 202 3.81 -18.13 -25.94
C ASN A 202 2.35 -17.69 -26.12
N THR A 203 1.59 -17.55 -25.03
CA THR A 203 0.12 -17.39 -25.12
C THR A 203 -0.32 -16.06 -25.74
N GLN A 204 0.40 -14.98 -25.43
CA GLN A 204 0.08 -13.61 -25.83
C GLN A 204 1.24 -12.94 -26.58
N ALA A 205 2.10 -13.74 -27.22
CA ALA A 205 3.33 -13.24 -27.86
C ALA A 205 3.10 -12.06 -28.82
N SER A 206 1.99 -12.07 -29.56
CA SER A 206 1.61 -11.00 -30.49
C SER A 206 1.26 -9.68 -29.79
N LEU A 207 0.66 -9.71 -28.60
CA LEU A 207 0.36 -8.52 -27.80
C LEU A 207 1.65 -7.89 -27.22
N PHE A 208 2.71 -8.69 -27.09
CA PHE A 208 4.02 -8.28 -26.58
C PHE A 208 5.06 -8.00 -27.69
N ASP A 209 4.65 -7.88 -28.95
CA ASP A 209 5.53 -7.50 -30.07
C ASP A 209 5.80 -5.98 -30.07
N PHE A 210 6.47 -5.52 -29.03
CA PHE A 210 6.86 -4.12 -28.87
C PHE A 210 8.18 -3.83 -29.58
N ARG A 211 8.41 -2.56 -29.89
CA ARG A 211 9.72 -2.10 -30.37
C ARG A 211 10.80 -2.51 -29.37
N ARG A 212 11.81 -3.24 -29.85
CA ARG A 212 12.96 -3.65 -29.04
C ARG A 212 13.69 -2.43 -28.48
N THR A 213 14.08 -2.55 -27.22
CA THR A 213 14.90 -1.55 -26.50
C THR A 213 16.32 -2.09 -26.37
N ASP A 214 17.31 -1.20 -26.36
CA ASP A 214 18.73 -1.61 -26.25
C ASP A 214 19.01 -2.31 -24.92
N VAL A 215 18.35 -1.85 -23.85
CA VAL A 215 18.34 -2.49 -22.53
C VAL A 215 16.90 -2.85 -22.20
N PRO A 216 16.54 -4.15 -22.10
CA PRO A 216 15.19 -4.55 -21.75
C PRO A 216 14.84 -4.12 -20.31
N PRO A 217 13.55 -3.85 -20.04
CA PRO A 217 13.09 -3.59 -18.69
C PRO A 217 13.28 -4.81 -17.79
N LEU A 218 13.32 -4.60 -16.48
CA LEU A 218 13.40 -5.68 -15.49
C LEU A 218 12.13 -5.73 -14.65
N LEU A 219 11.58 -6.93 -14.45
CA LEU A 219 10.56 -7.19 -13.44
C LEU A 219 11.19 -8.06 -12.34
N LEU A 220 11.14 -7.56 -11.11
CA LEU A 220 11.61 -8.27 -9.92
C LEU A 220 10.41 -8.62 -9.04
N ILE A 221 10.16 -9.92 -8.87
CA ILE A 221 9.06 -10.46 -8.07
C ILE A 221 9.58 -10.85 -6.68
N LEU A 222 8.96 -10.26 -5.65
CA LEU A 222 9.34 -10.38 -4.25
C LEU A 222 8.17 -10.96 -3.43
N ASP A 223 8.45 -11.46 -2.24
CA ASP A 223 7.47 -12.02 -1.31
C ASP A 223 7.52 -11.25 0.01
N ARG A 224 6.36 -10.77 0.47
CA ARG A 224 6.24 -9.97 1.71
C ARG A 224 6.85 -10.69 2.92
N ARG A 225 6.88 -12.03 2.91
CA ARG A 225 7.50 -12.84 3.97
C ARG A 225 8.99 -12.58 4.15
N ASN A 226 9.70 -12.09 3.13
CA ASN A 226 11.12 -11.80 3.24
C ASN A 226 11.41 -10.57 4.14
N ASP A 227 10.44 -9.66 4.26
CA ASP A 227 10.51 -8.50 5.16
C ASP A 227 9.14 -8.26 5.84
N PRO A 228 8.88 -8.95 6.98
CA PRO A 228 7.69 -8.73 7.78
C PRO A 228 7.81 -7.51 8.72
N VAL A 229 8.95 -6.81 8.76
CA VAL A 229 9.21 -5.72 9.71
C VAL A 229 8.58 -4.42 9.20
N THR A 230 8.88 -4.04 7.96
CA THR A 230 8.37 -2.80 7.34
C THR A 230 6.87 -2.57 7.54
N PRO A 231 5.96 -3.53 7.29
CA PRO A 231 4.53 -3.31 7.49
C PRO A 231 4.11 -3.14 8.96
N LEU A 232 4.94 -3.51 9.95
CA LEU A 232 4.58 -3.44 11.38
C LEU A 232 4.96 -2.11 12.05
N LEU A 233 5.77 -1.28 11.41
CA LEU A 233 6.33 -0.07 12.03
C LEU A 233 5.36 1.10 12.00
N THR A 234 5.33 1.86 13.10
CA THR A 234 4.65 3.16 13.16
C THR A 234 5.24 4.12 12.14
N GLN A 235 4.39 4.75 11.34
CA GLN A 235 4.78 5.60 10.23
C GLN A 235 4.68 7.08 10.56
N TRP A 236 5.66 7.88 10.10
CA TRP A 236 5.76 9.32 10.43
C TRP A 236 5.75 10.25 9.22
N THR A 237 5.51 9.72 8.03
CA THR A 237 5.38 10.51 6.79
C THR A 237 3.93 10.64 6.41
N TYR A 238 3.52 11.79 5.86
CA TYR A 238 2.10 12.16 5.82
C TYR A 238 1.16 11.06 5.27
N GLN A 239 1.40 10.57 4.05
CA GLN A 239 0.56 9.52 3.45
C GLN A 239 0.55 8.22 4.27
N ALA A 240 1.74 7.77 4.66
CA ALA A 240 1.91 6.52 5.40
C ALA A 240 1.25 6.59 6.78
N MET A 241 1.39 7.73 7.48
CA MET A 241 0.82 7.96 8.80
C MET A 241 -0.72 8.04 8.76
N VAL A 242 -1.29 8.69 7.74
CA VAL A 242 -2.76 8.67 7.54
C VAL A 242 -3.24 7.25 7.31
N HIS A 243 -2.57 6.46 6.47
CA HIS A 243 -2.96 5.07 6.21
C HIS A 243 -2.79 4.16 7.43
N GLU A 244 -1.75 4.37 8.23
CA GLU A 244 -1.47 3.60 9.44
C GLU A 244 -2.50 3.87 10.54
N LEU A 245 -2.83 5.13 10.80
CA LEU A 245 -3.65 5.51 11.96
C LEU A 245 -5.15 5.63 11.66
N ILE A 246 -5.51 6.00 10.43
CA ILE A 246 -6.89 6.30 10.03
C ILE A 246 -7.36 5.35 8.92
N GLY A 247 -6.47 5.03 7.98
CA GLY A 247 -6.75 4.20 6.82
C GLY A 247 -6.95 5.02 5.55
N ILE A 248 -6.48 4.49 4.43
CA ILE A 248 -6.73 5.02 3.08
C ILE A 248 -7.22 3.87 2.23
N HIS A 249 -8.45 4.00 1.71
CA HIS A 249 -9.08 3.02 0.84
C HIS A 249 -9.48 3.70 -0.46
N ASN A 250 -8.87 3.30 -1.58
CA ASN A 250 -9.11 3.88 -2.91
C ASN A 250 -9.03 5.42 -2.93
N GLY A 251 -8.00 5.99 -2.28
CA GLY A 251 -7.79 7.44 -2.20
C GLY A 251 -8.74 8.18 -1.25
N ARG A 252 -9.45 7.46 -0.36
CA ARG A 252 -10.40 8.05 0.60
C ARG A 252 -10.06 7.67 2.03
N THR A 253 -10.30 8.58 2.96
CA THR A 253 -10.16 8.39 4.42
C THR A 253 -11.43 8.87 5.12
N GLN A 254 -11.72 8.35 6.31
CA GLN A 254 -12.90 8.70 7.09
C GLN A 254 -12.46 9.28 8.43
N LEU A 255 -12.83 10.53 8.70
CA LEU A 255 -12.59 11.16 9.99
C LEU A 255 -13.81 11.03 10.91
N PRO A 256 -13.62 10.71 12.19
CA PRO A 256 -14.71 10.75 13.16
C PRO A 256 -15.23 12.18 13.33
N HIS A 257 -16.53 12.40 13.09
CA HIS A 257 -17.16 13.71 13.27
C HIS A 257 -17.93 13.80 14.59
N ARG A 258 -18.03 15.01 15.15
CA ARG A 258 -18.69 15.28 16.45
C ARG A 258 -20.18 14.92 16.48
N GLU A 259 -20.86 14.90 15.33
CA GLU A 259 -22.28 14.55 15.21
C GLU A 259 -22.53 13.07 14.89
N GLY A 260 -21.50 12.21 15.00
CA GLY A 260 -21.63 10.76 14.86
C GLY A 260 -21.65 10.22 13.42
N LYS A 261 -21.67 11.07 12.39
CA LYS A 261 -21.46 10.68 10.98
C LYS A 261 -20.00 10.92 10.57
N ALA A 262 -19.25 9.88 10.26
CA ALA A 262 -17.87 10.03 9.78
C ALA A 262 -17.85 10.90 8.49
N GLU A 263 -16.92 11.85 8.44
CA GLU A 263 -16.70 12.71 7.28
C GLU A 263 -15.74 12.01 6.31
N GLU A 264 -16.19 11.74 5.08
CA GLU A 264 -15.34 11.15 4.03
C GLU A 264 -14.48 12.24 3.37
N ILE A 265 -13.18 11.97 3.30
CA ILE A 265 -12.19 12.88 2.76
C ILE A 265 -11.47 12.20 1.59
N VAL A 266 -11.38 12.90 0.46
CA VAL A 266 -10.63 12.46 -0.72
C VAL A 266 -9.20 13.00 -0.69
N LEU A 267 -8.23 12.09 -0.86
CA LEU A 267 -6.79 12.32 -0.94
C LEU A 267 -6.30 11.90 -2.34
N SER A 268 -6.14 12.88 -3.23
CA SER A 268 -5.74 12.65 -4.63
C SER A 268 -4.56 13.56 -4.97
N VAL A 269 -3.44 12.97 -5.36
CA VAL A 269 -2.23 13.71 -5.74
C VAL A 269 -2.48 14.63 -6.93
N ASP A 270 -3.32 14.23 -7.88
CA ASP A 270 -3.58 15.00 -9.10
C ASP A 270 -4.48 16.21 -8.89
N ASN A 271 -5.37 16.17 -7.88
CA ASN A 271 -6.37 17.22 -7.63
C ASN A 271 -6.10 18.03 -6.36
N ASP A 272 -5.09 17.66 -5.59
CA ASP A 272 -4.74 18.29 -4.32
C ASP A 272 -3.24 18.68 -4.29
N PRO A 273 -2.91 19.92 -4.68
CA PRO A 273 -1.54 20.39 -4.71
C PRO A 273 -0.86 20.37 -3.34
N PHE A 274 -1.62 20.59 -2.24
CA PHE A 274 -1.06 20.56 -0.91
C PHE A 274 -0.67 19.13 -0.53
N PHE A 275 -1.58 18.17 -0.75
CA PHE A 275 -1.29 16.76 -0.51
C PHE A 275 -0.12 16.27 -1.37
N ALA A 276 -0.07 16.64 -2.66
CA ALA A 276 1.01 16.27 -3.56
C ALA A 276 2.39 16.77 -3.11
N ALA A 277 2.45 18.02 -2.64
CA ALA A 277 3.69 18.63 -2.18
C ALA A 277 4.19 18.04 -0.84
N ASN A 278 3.27 17.67 0.06
CA ASN A 278 3.60 17.22 1.42
C ASN A 278 3.46 15.70 1.61
N LEU A 279 3.26 14.94 0.52
CA LEU A 279 2.91 13.51 0.55
C LEU A 279 3.91 12.68 1.37
N TYR A 280 5.20 13.02 1.23
CA TYR A 280 6.34 12.30 1.78
C TYR A 280 7.04 13.03 2.93
N ASP A 281 6.49 14.17 3.34
CA ASP A 281 7.03 14.99 4.42
C ASP A 281 6.82 14.30 5.75
N ASN A 282 7.80 14.46 6.65
CA ASN A 282 7.68 13.95 8.00
C ASN A 282 6.65 14.78 8.80
N PHE A 283 6.18 14.23 9.92
CA PHE A 283 5.13 14.84 10.71
C PHE A 283 5.48 16.26 11.23
N GLY A 284 6.75 16.53 11.51
CA GLY A 284 7.22 17.87 11.91
C GLY A 284 7.15 18.86 10.75
N ASP A 285 7.74 18.51 9.60
CA ASP A 285 7.71 19.32 8.38
C ASP A 285 6.27 19.60 7.91
N LEU A 286 5.40 18.59 7.97
CA LEU A 286 3.97 18.73 7.65
C LEU A 286 3.30 19.79 8.54
N GLY A 287 3.60 19.79 9.84
CA GLY A 287 3.08 20.78 10.77
C GLY A 287 3.50 22.21 10.39
N ALA A 288 4.75 22.40 9.99
CA ALA A 288 5.25 23.69 9.51
C ALA A 288 4.58 24.11 8.19
N SER A 289 4.48 23.20 7.22
CA SER A 289 3.82 23.46 5.93
C SER A 289 2.34 23.81 6.08
N ILE A 290 1.60 23.15 6.99
CA ILE A 290 0.20 23.49 7.26
C ILE A 290 0.09 24.87 7.90
N LYS A 291 0.97 25.21 8.85
CA LYS A 291 1.00 26.54 9.47
C LYS A 291 1.22 27.62 8.41
N GLU A 292 2.21 27.43 7.54
CA GLU A 292 2.45 28.36 6.43
C GLU A 292 1.23 28.46 5.51
N TYR A 293 0.61 27.33 5.16
CA TYR A 293 -0.57 27.31 4.30
C TYR A 293 -1.75 28.09 4.89
N VAL A 294 -1.97 27.98 6.21
CA VAL A 294 -2.98 28.76 6.93
C VAL A 294 -2.61 30.23 7.01
N THR A 295 -1.36 30.59 7.28
CA THR A 295 -0.90 31.99 7.32
C THR A 295 -1.00 32.67 5.95
N GLN A 296 -0.63 31.98 4.87
CA GLN A 296 -0.82 32.48 3.51
C GLN A 296 -2.29 32.74 3.21
N PHE A 297 -3.19 31.86 3.66
CA PHE A 297 -4.64 32.06 3.55
C PHE A 297 -5.11 33.27 4.35
N GLN A 298 -4.62 33.42 5.59
CA GLN A 298 -4.97 34.53 6.46
C GLN A 298 -4.60 35.90 5.89
N SER A 299 -3.41 36.01 5.29
CA SER A 299 -2.95 37.26 4.66
C SER A 299 -3.89 37.75 3.55
N ARG A 300 -4.66 36.84 2.93
CA ARG A 300 -5.66 37.15 1.90
C ARG A 300 -7.02 37.55 2.48
N SER A 301 -7.26 37.33 3.78
CA SER A 301 -8.56 37.49 4.45
C SER A 301 -8.67 38.74 5.34
N SER A 302 -7.70 39.66 5.32
CA SER A 302 -7.69 40.89 6.15
C SER A 302 -7.91 40.66 7.65
N SER A 303 -7.59 39.48 8.20
CA SER A 303 -7.74 39.16 9.62
C SER A 303 -6.43 39.37 10.39
N ALA A 304 -6.52 39.85 11.63
CA ALA A 304 -5.39 40.19 12.49
C ALA A 304 -5.14 39.20 13.64
N SER A 305 -5.72 38.00 13.61
CA SER A 305 -5.56 36.98 14.67
C SER A 305 -4.17 36.32 14.63
N SER A 306 -3.51 36.11 15.76
CA SER A 306 -2.27 35.30 15.78
C SER A 306 -2.62 33.81 15.66
N ILE A 307 -1.95 33.09 14.75
CA ILE A 307 -2.13 31.64 14.54
C ILE A 307 -0.85 30.93 14.98
N GLU A 308 -0.88 30.33 16.17
CA GLU A 308 0.28 29.63 16.74
C GLU A 308 0.06 28.13 16.87
N THR A 309 -1.16 27.71 17.21
CA THR A 309 -1.50 26.30 17.47
C THR A 309 -2.40 25.69 16.40
N ILE A 310 -2.47 24.34 16.34
CA ILE A 310 -3.43 23.62 15.49
C ILE A 310 -4.88 24.02 15.81
N GLN A 311 -5.16 24.32 17.08
CA GLN A 311 -6.50 24.69 17.50
C GLN A 311 -6.88 26.10 17.03
N ASP A 312 -5.90 27.01 16.96
CA ASP A 312 -6.11 28.34 16.36
C ASP A 312 -6.34 28.23 14.85
N MET A 313 -5.58 27.37 14.17
CA MET A 313 -5.78 27.06 12.75
C MET A 313 -7.20 26.53 12.48
N LYS A 314 -7.66 25.57 13.30
CA LYS A 314 -9.00 25.01 13.19
C LYS A 314 -10.08 26.07 13.39
N ARG A 315 -9.97 26.87 14.45
CA ARG A 315 -10.93 27.95 14.75
C ARG A 315 -10.98 28.99 13.62
N PHE A 316 -9.81 29.40 13.13
CA PHE A 316 -9.71 30.36 12.04
C PHE A 316 -10.41 29.85 10.76
N VAL A 317 -10.26 28.57 10.42
CA VAL A 317 -10.95 27.97 9.26
C VAL A 317 -12.47 27.92 9.45
N GLU A 318 -12.93 27.70 10.69
CA GLU A 318 -14.37 27.67 11.04
C GLU A 318 -15.00 29.08 11.03
N GLU A 319 -14.27 30.14 11.37
CA GLU A 319 -14.77 31.51 11.53
C GLU A 319 -14.92 32.32 10.23
N TYR A 320 -14.25 31.95 9.13
CA TYR A 320 -14.21 32.73 7.88
C TYR A 320 -14.80 31.96 6.67
N PRO A 321 -16.13 32.04 6.43
CA PRO A 321 -16.82 31.24 5.40
C PRO A 321 -16.71 31.74 3.96
N GLU A 322 -16.14 32.92 3.69
CA GLU A 322 -16.24 33.62 2.39
C GLU A 322 -15.47 32.97 1.22
N PHE A 323 -14.61 31.97 1.45
CA PHE A 323 -13.80 31.32 0.40
C PHE A 323 -14.04 29.80 0.29
N GLN A 324 -15.18 29.38 -0.27
CA GLN A 324 -15.68 27.99 -0.21
C GLN A 324 -14.72 26.91 -0.76
N ARG A 325 -14.00 27.16 -1.87
CA ARG A 325 -13.17 26.13 -2.54
C ARG A 325 -11.81 25.93 -1.89
N LEU A 326 -11.14 27.02 -1.52
CA LEU A 326 -9.83 27.00 -0.87
C LEU A 326 -9.97 26.62 0.62
N ARG A 327 -11.10 26.97 1.26
CA ARG A 327 -11.51 26.47 2.59
C ARG A 327 -11.55 24.94 2.63
N GLY A 328 -12.07 24.27 1.59
CA GLY A 328 -12.18 22.81 1.55
C GLY A 328 -10.83 22.10 1.72
N ASN A 329 -9.81 22.51 0.97
CA ASN A 329 -8.48 21.88 1.05
C ASN A 329 -7.74 22.23 2.34
N VAL A 330 -7.72 23.51 2.76
CA VAL A 330 -7.06 23.91 4.02
C VAL A 330 -7.72 23.21 5.23
N SER A 331 -9.06 23.25 5.31
CA SER A 331 -9.83 22.60 6.38
C SER A 331 -9.54 21.11 6.46
N LYS A 332 -9.50 20.43 5.31
CA LYS A 332 -9.21 19.00 5.22
C LYS A 332 -7.87 18.64 5.87
N HIS A 333 -6.79 19.34 5.49
CA HIS A 333 -5.45 19.02 6.00
C HIS A 333 -5.27 19.43 7.47
N VAL A 334 -5.89 20.54 7.90
CA VAL A 334 -5.92 20.93 9.32
C VAL A 334 -6.68 19.89 10.15
N ALA A 335 -7.81 19.38 9.66
CA ALA A 335 -8.59 18.34 10.34
C ALA A 335 -7.80 17.03 10.45
N LEU A 336 -7.14 16.60 9.37
CA LEU A 336 -6.27 15.42 9.38
C LEU A 336 -5.10 15.58 10.35
N LEU A 337 -4.38 16.71 10.31
CA LEU A 337 -3.27 16.96 11.23
C LEU A 337 -3.73 16.94 12.69
N GLY A 338 -4.88 17.55 12.98
CA GLY A 338 -5.46 17.55 14.32
C GLY A 338 -5.79 16.15 14.83
N GLU A 339 -6.38 15.30 13.99
CA GLU A 339 -6.68 13.91 14.36
C GLU A 339 -5.41 13.07 14.52
N LEU A 340 -4.42 13.23 13.64
CA LEU A 340 -3.13 12.55 13.76
C LEU A 340 -2.43 12.93 15.08
N SER A 341 -2.39 14.22 15.42
CA SER A 341 -1.82 14.70 16.69
C SER A 341 -2.53 14.10 17.90
N ARG A 342 -3.87 14.08 17.88
CA ARG A 342 -4.69 13.48 18.94
C ARG A 342 -4.36 12.01 19.15
N LEU A 343 -4.25 11.24 18.06
CA LEU A 343 -3.95 9.81 18.11
C LEU A 343 -2.52 9.51 18.59
N VAL A 344 -1.54 10.34 18.19
CA VAL A 344 -0.15 10.24 18.68
C VAL A 344 -0.09 10.40 20.19
N GLU A 345 -0.79 11.39 20.73
CA GLU A 345 -0.83 11.68 22.17
C GLU A 345 -1.61 10.61 22.95
N GLU A 346 -2.82 10.26 22.49
CA GLU A 346 -3.69 9.31 23.18
C GLU A 346 -3.05 7.92 23.31
N ARG A 347 -2.30 7.50 22.28
CA ARG A 347 -1.71 6.16 22.19
C ARG A 347 -0.22 6.11 22.51
N ASP A 348 0.37 7.24 22.92
CA ASP A 348 1.80 7.38 23.26
C ASP A 348 2.74 6.85 22.16
N LEU A 349 2.44 7.21 20.91
CA LEU A 349 3.07 6.58 19.73
C LEU A 349 4.55 6.92 19.58
N LEU A 350 5.02 8.02 20.15
CA LEU A 350 6.44 8.39 20.14
C LEU A 350 7.27 7.35 20.90
N GLN A 351 6.83 6.95 22.10
CA GLN A 351 7.53 5.97 22.91
C GLN A 351 7.48 4.57 22.29
N VAL A 352 6.32 4.20 21.72
CA VAL A 352 6.16 2.95 20.97
C VAL A 352 7.10 2.91 19.77
N SER A 353 7.10 3.97 18.96
CA SER A 353 7.93 4.05 17.75
C SER A 353 9.42 4.05 18.05
N GLU A 354 9.88 4.71 19.12
CA GLU A 354 11.31 4.67 19.51
C GLU A 354 11.78 3.23 19.74
N LEU A 355 10.98 2.42 20.46
CA LEU A 355 11.30 1.02 20.71
C LEU A 355 11.21 0.18 19.42
N GLU A 356 10.23 0.42 18.57
CA GLU A 356 10.13 -0.24 17.26
C GLU A 356 11.37 -0.02 16.40
N GLN A 357 11.87 1.22 16.34
CA GLN A 357 13.08 1.57 15.60
C GLN A 357 14.32 0.91 16.21
N SER A 358 14.41 0.84 17.54
CA SER A 358 15.47 0.09 18.23
C SER A 358 15.44 -1.39 17.84
N LEU A 359 14.27 -2.03 17.92
CA LEU A 359 14.09 -3.45 17.56
C LEU A 359 14.37 -3.74 16.08
N ALA A 360 14.08 -2.78 15.20
CA ALA A 360 14.30 -2.93 13.76
C ALA A 360 15.77 -2.71 13.35
N SER A 361 16.44 -1.71 13.94
CA SER A 361 17.72 -1.18 13.41
C SER A 361 18.91 -1.43 14.33
N ASN A 362 18.68 -1.53 15.64
CA ASN A 362 19.73 -1.56 16.66
C ASN A 362 19.84 -2.95 17.31
N GLU A 363 21.02 -3.26 17.87
CA GLU A 363 21.25 -4.51 18.60
C GLU A 363 21.53 -4.20 20.06
N SER A 364 20.48 -4.21 20.89
CA SER A 364 20.57 -3.87 22.30
C SER A 364 19.64 -4.75 23.15
N HIS A 365 19.78 -6.08 23.02
CA HIS A 365 18.84 -7.07 23.56
C HIS A 365 18.38 -6.79 25.01
N SER A 366 19.32 -6.55 25.93
CA SER A 366 19.00 -6.33 27.34
C SER A 366 18.20 -5.04 27.59
N SER A 367 18.47 -3.99 26.81
CA SER A 367 17.72 -2.73 26.89
C SER A 367 16.35 -2.88 26.23
N ASP A 368 16.31 -3.47 25.03
CA ASP A 368 15.09 -3.68 24.28
C ASP A 368 14.11 -4.57 25.04
N LEU A 369 14.58 -5.68 25.62
CA LEU A 369 13.74 -6.56 26.43
C LEU A 369 13.10 -5.82 27.61
N ARG A 370 13.89 -5.02 28.35
CA ARG A 370 13.38 -4.22 29.47
C ARG A 370 12.32 -3.24 28.99
N ASN A 371 12.58 -2.56 27.88
CA ASN A 371 11.66 -1.57 27.31
C ASN A 371 10.37 -2.23 26.80
N VAL A 372 10.46 -3.40 26.14
CA VAL A 372 9.30 -4.20 25.74
C VAL A 372 8.47 -4.55 26.96
N GLN A 373 9.06 -5.14 28.00
CA GLN A 373 8.34 -5.51 29.22
C GLN A 373 7.66 -4.31 29.89
N ASN A 374 8.33 -3.15 29.91
CA ASN A 374 7.76 -1.91 30.44
C ASN A 374 6.54 -1.43 29.63
N LEU A 375 6.63 -1.38 28.30
CA LEU A 375 5.52 -0.92 27.44
C LEU A 375 4.35 -1.91 27.43
N LEU A 376 4.63 -3.21 27.47
CA LEU A 376 3.58 -4.23 27.61
C LEU A 376 2.79 -4.07 28.92
N GLY A 377 3.46 -3.67 30.00
CA GLY A 377 2.83 -3.40 31.30
C GLY A 377 2.07 -2.08 31.39
N SER A 378 2.22 -1.17 30.41
CA SER A 378 1.55 0.13 30.43
C SER A 378 0.06 0.02 30.09
N ASN A 379 -0.79 0.72 30.85
CA ASN A 379 -2.23 0.81 30.58
C ASN A 379 -2.57 1.83 29.49
N LYS A 380 -1.61 2.70 29.09
CA LYS A 380 -1.80 3.65 28.00
C LYS A 380 -1.66 3.00 26.62
N ILE A 381 -0.79 1.99 26.52
CA ILE A 381 -0.49 1.34 25.24
C ILE A 381 -1.61 0.34 24.90
N GLY A 382 -2.19 0.48 23.71
CA GLY A 382 -3.22 -0.43 23.21
C GLY A 382 -2.69 -1.83 22.88
N HIS A 383 -3.59 -2.81 22.80
CA HIS A 383 -3.24 -4.21 22.51
C HIS A 383 -2.52 -4.39 21.16
N ASP A 384 -2.90 -3.61 20.15
CA ASP A 384 -2.27 -3.65 18.82
C ASP A 384 -0.77 -3.32 18.89
N ALA A 385 -0.41 -2.17 19.49
CA ALA A 385 0.98 -1.77 19.65
C ALA A 385 1.78 -2.78 20.51
N LYS A 386 1.15 -3.32 21.57
CA LYS A 386 1.75 -4.39 22.40
C LYS A 386 2.09 -5.63 21.58
N LEU A 387 1.16 -6.07 20.73
CA LEU A 387 1.37 -7.21 19.84
C LEU A 387 2.49 -6.93 18.84
N ARG A 388 2.49 -5.77 18.18
CA ARG A 388 3.52 -5.38 17.20
C ARG A 388 4.92 -5.37 17.82
N LEU A 389 5.07 -4.78 19.01
CA LEU A 389 6.33 -4.79 19.76
C LEU A 389 6.81 -6.22 20.09
N ALA A 390 5.90 -7.10 20.52
CA ALA A 390 6.24 -8.49 20.80
C ALA A 390 6.66 -9.27 19.54
N ILE A 391 5.98 -9.04 18.41
CA ILE A 391 6.32 -9.64 17.12
C ILE A 391 7.70 -9.15 16.65
N LEU A 392 7.96 -7.84 16.71
CA LEU A 392 9.26 -7.27 16.32
C LEU A 392 10.39 -7.82 17.19
N TYR A 393 10.20 -7.89 18.51
CA TYR A 393 11.14 -8.53 19.43
C TYR A 393 11.41 -9.98 19.06
N ALA A 394 10.35 -10.76 18.80
CA ALA A 394 10.47 -12.16 18.41
C ALA A 394 11.23 -12.32 17.09
N LEU A 395 10.90 -11.53 16.06
CA LEU A 395 11.58 -11.56 14.76
C LEU A 395 13.08 -11.23 14.90
N ARG A 396 13.43 -10.18 15.66
CA ARG A 396 14.81 -9.73 15.87
C ARG A 396 15.63 -10.75 16.63
N TYR A 397 15.08 -11.33 17.70
CA TYR A 397 15.83 -12.11 18.70
C TYR A 397 15.56 -13.62 18.66
N GLN A 398 14.82 -14.16 17.69
CA GLN A 398 14.56 -15.61 17.56
C GLN A 398 15.81 -16.50 17.51
N LYS A 399 16.94 -16.01 17.02
CA LYS A 399 18.24 -16.73 16.98
C LYS A 399 19.14 -16.40 18.18
N TRP A 400 18.74 -15.48 19.05
CA TRP A 400 19.52 -15.08 20.22
C TRP A 400 19.43 -16.15 21.31
N SER A 401 20.57 -16.55 21.86
CA SER A 401 20.65 -17.66 22.83
C SER A 401 19.91 -17.38 24.15
N GLY A 402 19.85 -16.11 24.57
CA GLY A 402 19.12 -15.67 25.76
C GLY A 402 17.74 -15.09 25.48
N ASN A 403 17.11 -15.43 24.35
CA ASN A 403 15.83 -14.84 23.97
C ASN A 403 14.75 -15.11 25.03
N GLN A 404 13.86 -14.14 25.23
CA GLN A 404 12.79 -14.19 26.22
C GLN A 404 11.40 -14.15 25.56
N ILE A 405 11.28 -14.76 24.38
CA ILE A 405 10.04 -14.73 23.58
C ILE A 405 8.87 -15.33 24.36
N ASP A 406 9.08 -16.45 25.06
CA ASP A 406 8.05 -17.06 25.91
C ASP A 406 7.59 -16.14 27.04
N ALA A 407 8.52 -15.45 27.71
CA ALA A 407 8.19 -14.53 28.78
C ALA A 407 7.37 -13.33 28.27
N VAL A 408 7.73 -12.79 27.10
CA VAL A 408 6.99 -11.72 26.42
C VAL A 408 5.58 -12.19 26.05
N VAL A 409 5.43 -13.40 25.50
CA VAL A 409 4.13 -14.00 25.18
C VAL A 409 3.26 -14.18 26.43
N ARG A 410 3.81 -14.73 27.51
CA ARG A 410 3.08 -14.86 28.79
C ARG A 410 2.64 -13.52 29.34
N GLN A 411 3.47 -12.49 29.19
CA GLN A 411 3.11 -11.14 29.62
C GLN A 411 1.94 -10.58 28.81
N LEU A 412 1.90 -10.79 27.49
CA LEU A 412 0.75 -10.39 26.66
C LEU A 412 -0.57 -11.01 27.15
N ILE A 413 -0.54 -12.30 27.49
CA ILE A 413 -1.70 -13.01 28.06
C ILE A 413 -2.09 -12.38 29.40
N HIS A 414 -1.11 -12.13 30.27
CA HIS A 414 -1.35 -11.56 31.59
C HIS A 414 -1.98 -10.16 31.54
N VAL A 415 -1.57 -9.32 30.59
CA VAL A 415 -2.12 -7.97 30.41
C VAL A 415 -3.44 -7.94 29.62
N GLY A 416 -3.98 -9.12 29.25
CA GLY A 416 -5.31 -9.25 28.66
C GLY A 416 -5.39 -9.13 27.14
N VAL A 417 -4.27 -9.28 26.42
CA VAL A 417 -4.32 -9.36 24.95
C VAL A 417 -5.03 -10.66 24.54
N PRO A 418 -6.02 -10.62 23.62
CA PRO A 418 -6.77 -11.80 23.21
C PRO A 418 -5.88 -12.94 22.69
N GLU A 419 -6.18 -14.19 23.04
CA GLU A 419 -5.36 -15.35 22.65
C GLU A 419 -5.18 -15.49 21.13
N ASN A 420 -6.22 -15.15 20.36
CA ASN A 420 -6.19 -15.17 18.89
C ASN A 420 -5.26 -14.10 18.28
N GLN A 421 -4.88 -13.09 19.07
CA GLN A 421 -3.85 -12.11 18.72
C GLN A 421 -2.48 -12.53 19.24
N VAL A 422 -2.39 -13.01 20.50
CA VAL A 422 -1.11 -13.45 21.08
C VAL A 422 -0.46 -14.57 20.28
N VAL A 423 -1.27 -15.51 19.76
CA VAL A 423 -0.77 -16.60 18.90
C VAL A 423 -0.06 -16.10 17.64
N LEU A 424 -0.33 -14.86 17.21
CA LEU A 424 0.31 -14.27 16.03
C LEU A 424 1.82 -14.08 16.20
N VAL A 425 2.34 -14.03 17.43
CA VAL A 425 3.79 -14.04 17.67
C VAL A 425 4.43 -15.32 17.12
N TYR A 426 3.86 -16.49 17.43
CA TYR A 426 4.36 -17.77 16.92
C TYR A 426 4.04 -17.97 15.44
N VAL A 427 2.84 -17.57 15.01
CA VAL A 427 2.46 -17.60 13.59
C VAL A 427 3.45 -16.79 12.76
N MET A 428 3.83 -15.59 13.19
CA MET A 428 4.78 -14.74 12.46
C MET A 428 6.16 -15.40 12.33
N LEU A 429 6.65 -16.06 13.38
CA LEU A 429 7.91 -16.80 13.31
C LEU A 429 7.83 -17.99 12.34
N ASN A 430 6.71 -18.72 12.30
CA ASN A 430 6.55 -19.81 11.35
C ASN A 430 6.21 -19.33 9.91
N PHE A 431 5.69 -18.13 9.77
CA PHE A 431 5.32 -17.50 8.50
C PHE A 431 6.51 -16.81 7.83
N ALA A 432 7.29 -16.05 8.60
CA ALA A 432 8.35 -15.15 8.13
C ALA A 432 9.57 -15.09 9.07
N GLY A 433 9.79 -16.14 9.88
CA GLY A 433 10.97 -16.28 10.72
C GLY A 433 12.27 -16.48 9.93
N ALA A 434 13.40 -16.51 10.63
CA ALA A 434 14.73 -16.52 10.01
C ALA A 434 15.00 -17.76 9.15
N GLU A 435 14.30 -18.88 9.38
CA GLU A 435 14.40 -20.10 8.56
C GLU A 435 13.53 -20.06 7.29
N GLN A 436 12.52 -19.17 7.27
CA GLN A 436 11.59 -19.02 6.14
C GLN A 436 12.06 -17.95 5.15
N ARG A 437 12.86 -16.98 5.62
CA ARG A 437 13.33 -15.83 4.85
C ARG A 437 14.52 -16.19 3.96
N GLN A 438 14.65 -15.46 2.85
CA GLN A 438 15.79 -15.58 1.95
C GLN A 438 17.01 -14.84 2.49
N ASP A 439 16.78 -13.61 2.94
CA ASP A 439 17.86 -12.72 3.34
C ASP A 439 17.90 -12.54 4.86
N ASP A 440 19.08 -12.23 5.35
CA ASP A 440 19.28 -11.82 6.73
C ASP A 440 18.83 -10.36 6.92
N LEU A 441 17.52 -10.17 7.06
CA LEU A 441 16.84 -8.88 7.28
C LEU A 441 17.51 -7.97 8.32
N PHE A 442 18.19 -8.58 9.31
CA PHE A 442 18.76 -7.88 10.45
C PHE A 442 20.28 -7.73 10.38
N ALA A 443 20.91 -8.27 9.33
CA ALA A 443 22.36 -8.34 9.12
C ALA A 443 23.14 -8.93 10.31
N ASN A 444 22.52 -9.82 11.08
CA ASN A 444 23.11 -10.47 12.24
C ASN A 444 24.30 -11.40 11.87
N GLU A 445 24.32 -11.94 10.66
CA GLU A 445 25.36 -12.88 10.19
C GLU A 445 26.54 -12.16 9.52
N ASN A 446 26.38 -10.90 9.08
CA ASN A 446 27.40 -10.15 8.32
C ASN A 446 27.73 -8.79 8.95
N LEU A 447 28.37 -8.78 10.13
CA LEU A 447 28.86 -7.56 10.81
C LEU A 447 29.81 -6.71 9.93
N PHE A 448 30.46 -7.29 8.92
CA PHE A 448 31.38 -6.59 8.01
C PHE A 448 30.71 -5.81 6.86
N SER A 449 29.40 -5.96 6.61
CA SER A 449 28.68 -5.19 5.58
C SER A 449 28.08 -3.86 6.08
N ARG A 450 27.96 -3.69 7.41
CA ARG A 450 27.46 -2.45 8.06
C ARG A 450 28.22 -1.17 7.67
N GLY A 451 29.43 -1.29 7.10
CA GLY A 451 30.25 -0.17 6.66
C GLY A 451 30.05 0.33 5.22
N LYS A 452 29.17 -0.28 4.40
CA LYS A 452 29.12 -0.01 2.94
C LYS A 452 27.74 0.19 2.30
N SER A 453 26.65 0.40 3.03
CA SER A 453 25.35 0.69 2.39
C SER A 453 25.31 2.12 1.83
N ALA A 454 25.54 2.22 0.53
CA ALA A 454 25.65 3.42 -0.27
C ALA A 454 24.27 3.99 -0.69
N LEU A 455 23.38 4.20 0.28
CA LEU A 455 22.13 4.97 0.12
C LEU A 455 22.07 6.20 1.05
N LYS A 456 23.23 6.70 1.47
CA LYS A 456 23.37 7.93 2.27
C LYS A 456 22.74 9.18 1.61
N GLY A 457 22.38 9.14 0.33
CA GLY A 457 21.72 10.25 -0.37
C GLY A 457 20.22 10.38 -0.15
N LEU A 458 19.56 9.40 0.47
CA LEU A 458 18.13 9.44 0.81
C LEU A 458 17.89 9.83 2.28
N LYS A 459 18.96 10.00 3.07
CA LYS A 459 18.87 10.40 4.47
C LYS A 459 18.65 11.91 4.56
N GLY A 460 17.41 12.30 4.83
CA GLY A 460 17.14 13.56 5.52
C GLY A 460 17.77 13.55 6.92
N VAL A 461 17.57 14.62 7.70
CA VAL A 461 18.05 14.73 9.08
C VAL A 461 17.69 13.45 9.85
N GLU A 462 18.70 12.78 10.43
CA GLU A 462 18.48 11.50 11.12
C GLU A 462 17.52 11.71 12.31
N ASN A 463 16.31 11.18 12.19
CA ASN A 463 15.29 11.21 13.21
C ASN A 463 15.24 9.83 13.90
N VAL A 464 15.19 9.82 15.24
CA VAL A 464 15.07 8.60 16.06
C VAL A 464 13.86 7.75 15.66
N TYR A 465 12.81 8.39 15.15
CA TYR A 465 11.57 7.72 14.74
C TYR A 465 11.59 7.14 13.31
N THR A 466 12.65 7.37 12.53
CA THR A 466 12.74 6.94 11.11
C THR A 466 14.13 6.39 10.75
N GLN A 467 14.71 5.57 11.62
CA GLN A 467 16.05 4.96 11.40
C GLN A 467 16.00 3.75 10.45
N HIS A 468 14.91 3.01 10.48
CA HIS A 468 14.65 1.85 9.65
C HIS A 468 14.66 2.22 8.16
N SER A 469 15.10 1.27 7.34
CA SER A 469 15.06 1.34 5.89
C SER A 469 14.49 0.02 5.38
N PRO A 470 13.47 0.03 4.50
CA PRO A 470 12.91 -1.20 3.95
C PRO A 470 13.96 -2.07 3.24
N HIS A 471 13.87 -3.39 3.39
CA HIS A 471 14.81 -4.36 2.79
C HIS A 471 14.90 -4.25 1.26
N LEU A 472 13.80 -3.82 0.63
CA LEU A 472 13.71 -3.55 -0.79
C LEU A 472 14.82 -2.61 -1.29
N LEU A 473 15.21 -1.62 -0.49
CA LEU A 473 16.24 -0.65 -0.87
C LEU A 473 17.63 -1.30 -1.00
N GLU A 474 17.98 -2.22 -0.10
CA GLU A 474 19.23 -2.97 -0.21
C GLU A 474 19.22 -3.85 -1.46
N THR A 475 18.10 -4.52 -1.72
CA THR A 475 17.92 -5.36 -2.92
C THR A 475 18.11 -4.53 -4.20
N LEU A 476 17.56 -3.32 -4.25
CA LEU A 476 17.72 -2.41 -5.37
C LEU A 476 19.14 -1.87 -5.50
N ASP A 477 19.81 -1.53 -4.40
CA ASP A 477 21.22 -1.10 -4.43
C ASP A 477 22.11 -2.20 -5.03
N GLN A 478 21.93 -3.44 -4.55
CA GLN A 478 22.63 -4.60 -5.10
C GLN A 478 22.32 -4.80 -6.59
N LEU A 479 21.06 -4.61 -7.01
CA LEU A 479 20.66 -4.68 -8.42
C LEU A 479 21.37 -3.61 -9.27
N MET A 480 21.31 -2.35 -8.85
CA MET A 480 21.84 -1.21 -9.60
C MET A 480 23.37 -1.19 -9.65
N GLN A 481 24.03 -1.80 -8.66
CA GLN A 481 25.47 -2.06 -8.65
C GLN A 481 25.89 -3.32 -9.43
N GLY A 482 24.94 -4.09 -9.98
CA GLY A 482 25.23 -5.35 -10.69
C GLY A 482 25.72 -6.48 -9.76
N ARG A 483 25.39 -6.41 -8.47
CA ARG A 483 25.81 -7.35 -7.41
C ARG A 483 24.69 -8.26 -6.92
N LEU A 484 23.46 -8.07 -7.41
CA LEU A 484 22.32 -8.92 -7.05
C LEU A 484 22.53 -10.34 -7.57
N ARG A 485 22.80 -11.28 -6.65
CA ARG A 485 23.23 -12.65 -6.97
C ARG A 485 22.13 -13.44 -7.67
N THR A 486 22.47 -14.11 -8.76
CA THR A 486 21.55 -15.03 -9.48
C THR A 486 21.20 -16.27 -8.66
N SER A 487 22.04 -16.65 -7.68
CA SER A 487 21.75 -17.75 -6.75
C SER A 487 20.59 -17.46 -5.79
N SER A 488 20.32 -16.18 -5.51
CA SER A 488 19.25 -15.71 -4.63
C SER A 488 18.09 -15.13 -5.44
N TYR A 489 18.40 -14.47 -6.55
CA TYR A 489 17.42 -13.89 -7.47
C TYR A 489 17.62 -14.42 -8.89
N PRO A 490 17.27 -15.68 -9.19
CA PRO A 490 17.41 -16.27 -10.52
C PRO A 490 16.52 -15.59 -11.56
N PHE A 491 16.83 -15.83 -12.83
CA PHE A 491 16.00 -15.43 -13.98
C PHE A 491 14.95 -16.50 -14.26
N ALA A 492 13.75 -16.09 -14.69
CA ALA A 492 12.66 -17.02 -15.04
C ALA A 492 12.89 -17.78 -16.35
N ASP A 493 13.62 -17.17 -17.29
CA ASP A 493 13.57 -17.54 -18.72
C ASP A 493 14.89 -18.15 -19.27
N VAL A 494 15.85 -18.50 -18.40
CA VAL A 494 17.20 -18.89 -18.84
C VAL A 494 17.44 -20.40 -18.75
N GLU A 495 17.51 -21.06 -19.92
CA GLU A 495 18.44 -22.18 -20.14
C GLU A 495 19.87 -21.63 -20.39
N PRO A 496 20.95 -22.33 -19.95
CA PRO A 496 22.31 -21.77 -19.85
C PRO A 496 23.01 -21.33 -21.14
N THR A 497 22.39 -21.41 -22.32
CA THR A 497 23.10 -21.41 -23.62
C THR A 497 22.66 -20.31 -24.59
N ALA A 498 21.65 -19.49 -24.29
CA ALA A 498 21.15 -18.47 -25.21
C ALA A 498 21.59 -17.04 -24.85
N ALA A 499 22.18 -16.36 -25.84
CA ALA A 499 22.50 -14.92 -25.92
C ALA A 499 23.86 -14.44 -25.38
N GLU A 500 24.92 -14.74 -26.13
CA GLU A 500 26.10 -13.87 -26.20
C GLU A 500 25.68 -12.45 -26.60
N GLY A 501 26.01 -11.44 -25.79
CA GLY A 501 25.78 -10.02 -26.08
C GLY A 501 24.75 -9.31 -25.20
N ALA A 502 24.10 -10.01 -24.26
CA ALA A 502 23.20 -9.36 -23.33
C ALA A 502 23.94 -8.72 -22.12
N PRO A 503 23.47 -7.59 -21.60
CA PRO A 503 24.17 -6.85 -20.54
C PRO A 503 24.28 -7.58 -19.20
N ALA A 504 25.27 -7.20 -18.37
CA ALA A 504 25.61 -7.88 -17.11
C ALA A 504 24.50 -7.91 -16.06
N THR A 505 23.49 -7.05 -16.17
CA THR A 505 22.32 -7.06 -15.27
C THR A 505 21.28 -8.09 -15.68
N LEU A 506 21.41 -8.65 -16.89
CA LEU A 506 20.57 -9.71 -17.45
C LEU A 506 21.29 -11.06 -17.48
N PHE A 507 22.63 -11.07 -17.55
CA PHE A 507 23.43 -12.30 -17.52
C PHE A 507 24.76 -12.12 -16.76
N PRO A 508 25.25 -13.12 -16.00
CA PRO A 508 26.42 -12.99 -15.12
C PRO A 508 27.75 -12.58 -15.79
N SER A 509 27.83 -12.62 -17.12
CA SER A 509 29.10 -12.50 -17.87
C SER A 509 29.14 -11.32 -18.87
N GLY A 510 28.12 -10.47 -18.90
CA GLY A 510 28.05 -9.31 -19.81
C GLY A 510 28.73 -8.03 -19.27
N PRO A 511 28.79 -6.93 -20.05
CA PRO A 511 29.20 -5.61 -19.56
C PRO A 511 28.11 -4.98 -18.69
N THR A 512 28.46 -4.34 -17.56
CA THR A 512 27.49 -3.81 -16.59
C THR A 512 26.66 -2.68 -17.18
N THR A 513 25.47 -2.97 -17.73
CA THR A 513 24.49 -1.94 -18.08
C THR A 513 23.36 -1.95 -17.07
N ARG A 514 22.99 -0.78 -16.56
CA ARG A 514 21.88 -0.64 -15.62
C ARG A 514 20.55 -0.71 -16.38
N PRO A 515 19.52 -1.42 -15.85
CA PRO A 515 18.20 -1.36 -16.43
C PRO A 515 17.66 0.08 -16.34
N GLN A 516 17.05 0.57 -17.42
CA GLN A 516 16.42 1.90 -17.42
C GLN A 516 15.05 1.88 -16.74
N ASP A 517 14.36 0.75 -16.79
CA ASP A 517 13.03 0.56 -16.23
C ASP A 517 13.04 -0.68 -15.34
N VAL A 518 12.70 -0.51 -14.06
CA VAL A 518 12.62 -1.57 -13.06
C VAL A 518 11.22 -1.58 -12.45
N ILE A 519 10.52 -2.70 -12.59
CA ILE A 519 9.21 -2.95 -12.00
C ILE A 519 9.42 -3.92 -10.84
N LEU A 520 8.88 -3.57 -9.67
CA LEU A 520 8.95 -4.34 -8.44
C LEU A 520 7.54 -4.80 -8.11
N PHE A 521 7.35 -6.09 -7.90
CA PHE A 521 6.07 -6.64 -7.51
C PHE A 521 6.18 -7.46 -6.23
N VAL A 522 5.52 -7.01 -5.16
CA VAL A 522 5.54 -7.68 -3.84
C VAL A 522 4.26 -8.50 -3.65
N ILE A 523 4.42 -9.83 -3.66
CA ILE A 523 3.36 -10.79 -3.33
C ILE A 523 3.04 -10.66 -1.85
N GLY A 524 1.76 -10.52 -1.51
CA GLY A 524 1.33 -10.22 -0.14
C GLY A 524 1.38 -8.74 0.21
N GLY A 525 1.61 -7.86 -0.76
CA GLY A 525 1.39 -6.42 -0.65
C GLY A 525 2.61 -5.57 -0.30
N THR A 526 2.49 -4.28 -0.59
CA THR A 526 3.51 -3.24 -0.36
C THR A 526 3.12 -2.37 0.82
N THR A 527 3.99 -1.44 1.22
CA THR A 527 3.67 -0.40 2.20
C THR A 527 3.88 1.01 1.62
N TYR A 528 3.31 2.03 2.27
CA TYR A 528 3.62 3.42 1.90
C TYR A 528 5.05 3.84 2.25
N GLU A 529 5.72 3.17 3.18
CA GLU A 529 7.16 3.38 3.45
C GLU A 529 8.02 2.96 2.26
N GLU A 530 7.73 1.80 1.69
CA GLU A 530 8.37 1.32 0.46
C GLU A 530 8.03 2.23 -0.72
N ALA A 531 6.76 2.61 -0.86
CA ALA A 531 6.33 3.50 -1.93
C ALA A 531 7.03 4.86 -1.88
N ARG A 532 7.17 5.46 -0.68
CA ARG A 532 7.96 6.68 -0.47
C ARG A 532 9.41 6.45 -0.90
N SER A 533 10.03 5.37 -0.44
CA SER A 533 11.42 5.04 -0.77
C SER A 533 11.66 4.97 -2.29
N ILE A 534 10.73 4.34 -3.02
CA ILE A 534 10.75 4.26 -4.48
C ILE A 534 10.52 5.62 -5.15
N ALA A 535 9.60 6.43 -4.62
CA ALA A 535 9.37 7.77 -5.13
C ALA A 535 10.63 8.66 -4.98
N LEU A 536 11.32 8.58 -3.84
CA LEU A 536 12.57 9.32 -3.63
C LEU A 536 13.70 8.85 -4.54
N LEU A 537 13.82 7.54 -4.82
CA LEU A 537 14.76 7.03 -5.82
C LEU A 537 14.50 7.60 -7.22
N ASN A 538 13.23 7.87 -7.54
CA ASN A 538 12.80 8.52 -8.79
C ASN A 538 12.97 10.06 -8.77
N GLY A 539 13.44 10.66 -7.67
CA GLY A 539 13.63 12.11 -7.53
C GLY A 539 12.39 12.87 -7.09
N ALA A 540 11.44 12.22 -6.42
CA ALA A 540 10.35 12.94 -5.76
C ALA A 540 10.91 13.94 -4.72
N PRO A 541 10.23 15.08 -4.52
CA PRO A 541 10.62 16.02 -3.47
C PRO A 541 10.45 15.39 -2.08
N SER A 542 11.35 15.72 -1.16
CA SER A 542 11.28 15.31 0.26
C SER A 542 11.60 16.51 1.14
N GLY A 543 10.61 17.05 1.86
CA GLY A 543 10.78 18.23 2.72
C GLY A 543 11.15 19.50 1.94
N SER A 544 10.64 20.66 2.38
CA SER A 544 10.94 22.00 1.83
C SER A 544 10.72 22.22 0.32
N GLY A 545 10.12 21.26 -0.41
CA GLY A 545 9.79 21.40 -1.83
C GLY A 545 10.99 21.44 -2.78
N VAL A 546 12.21 21.15 -2.32
CA VAL A 546 13.40 21.07 -3.20
C VAL A 546 13.44 19.69 -3.87
N PRO A 547 13.47 19.60 -5.21
CA PRO A 547 13.61 18.33 -5.90
C PRO A 547 14.94 17.67 -5.50
N SER A 548 14.86 16.44 -4.98
CA SER A 548 16.05 15.64 -4.73
C SER A 548 16.61 15.14 -6.08
N GLN A 549 17.93 15.13 -6.25
CA GLN A 549 18.50 14.48 -7.43
C GLN A 549 18.22 12.96 -7.33
N PRO A 550 17.68 12.33 -8.39
CA PRO A 550 17.46 10.89 -8.40
C PRO A 550 18.76 10.16 -8.05
N THR A 551 18.70 9.22 -7.11
CA THR A 551 19.89 8.46 -6.69
C THR A 551 20.51 7.67 -7.86
N TRP A 552 19.67 7.23 -8.80
CA TRP A 552 20.08 6.54 -10.01
C TRP A 552 19.58 7.27 -11.26
N PRO A 553 20.27 8.33 -11.72
CA PRO A 553 19.86 9.10 -12.88
C PRO A 553 19.66 8.21 -14.12
N GLY A 554 18.54 8.40 -14.82
CA GLY A 554 18.18 7.62 -16.01
C GLY A 554 17.51 6.27 -15.74
N THR A 555 17.34 5.87 -14.48
CA THR A 555 16.55 4.69 -14.09
C THR A 555 15.19 5.13 -13.54
N ARG A 556 14.14 4.38 -13.85
CA ARG A 556 12.79 4.57 -13.32
C ARG A 556 12.34 3.32 -12.59
N PHE A 557 11.82 3.49 -11.39
CA PHE A 557 11.31 2.42 -10.54
C PHE A 557 9.79 2.51 -10.41
N LEU A 558 9.10 1.37 -10.48
CA LEU A 558 7.67 1.26 -10.22
C LEU A 558 7.44 0.13 -9.24
N LEU A 559 6.77 0.47 -8.15
CA LEU A 559 6.39 -0.49 -7.13
C LEU A 559 4.93 -0.89 -7.34
N GLY A 560 4.63 -2.15 -7.14
CA GLY A 560 3.28 -2.56 -6.83
C GLY A 560 3.25 -3.87 -6.09
N GLY A 561 2.05 -4.26 -5.72
CA GLY A 561 1.83 -5.50 -4.99
C GLY A 561 0.37 -5.88 -5.02
N THR A 562 0.09 -6.98 -4.32
CA THR A 562 -1.26 -7.51 -4.17
C THR A 562 -2.22 -6.46 -3.60
N THR A 563 -1.77 -5.73 -2.59
CA THR A 563 -2.48 -4.64 -1.92
C THR A 563 -1.47 -3.66 -1.31
N VAL A 564 -1.93 -2.59 -0.67
CA VAL A 564 -1.08 -1.68 0.13
C VAL A 564 -1.49 -1.83 1.58
N HIS A 565 -0.55 -2.28 2.42
CA HIS A 565 -0.78 -2.60 3.83
C HIS A 565 -0.41 -1.43 4.76
N ASN A 566 -1.24 -1.28 5.79
CA ASN A 566 -0.85 -0.82 7.12
C ASN A 566 -0.63 -2.03 8.06
N ALA A 567 -0.15 -1.79 9.29
CA ALA A 567 0.15 -2.87 10.22
C ALA A 567 -1.04 -3.77 10.53
N ARG A 568 -2.23 -3.17 10.70
CA ARG A 568 -3.46 -3.92 10.98
C ARG A 568 -3.84 -4.86 9.84
N SER A 569 -3.93 -4.35 8.60
CA SER A 569 -4.30 -5.17 7.44
C SER A 569 -3.25 -6.25 7.15
N PHE A 570 -1.98 -6.00 7.43
CA PHE A 570 -0.94 -7.01 7.34
C PHE A 570 -1.13 -8.13 8.38
N LEU A 571 -1.40 -7.80 9.63
CA LEU A 571 -1.68 -8.78 10.68
C LEU A 571 -2.98 -9.57 10.40
N ASP A 572 -4.01 -8.91 9.89
CA ASP A 572 -5.26 -9.54 9.47
C ASP A 572 -4.99 -10.56 8.33
N MET A 573 -4.17 -10.21 7.33
CA MET A 573 -3.74 -11.14 6.29
C MET A 573 -3.00 -12.36 6.87
N VAL A 574 -2.05 -12.13 7.79
CA VAL A 574 -1.26 -13.21 8.41
C VAL A 574 -2.18 -14.12 9.23
N GLN A 575 -3.10 -13.56 10.01
CA GLN A 575 -4.08 -14.32 10.77
C GLN A 575 -5.00 -15.15 9.85
N TYR A 576 -5.49 -14.55 8.75
CA TYR A 576 -6.34 -15.24 7.78
C TYR A 576 -5.62 -16.38 7.10
N THR A 577 -4.38 -16.13 6.66
CA THR A 577 -3.53 -17.17 6.09
C THR A 577 -3.32 -18.30 7.09
N ALA A 578 -2.96 -18.01 8.33
CA ALA A 578 -2.71 -19.01 9.36
C ALA A 578 -3.95 -19.86 9.68
N SER A 579 -5.16 -19.29 9.60
CA SER A 579 -6.41 -20.03 9.80
C SER A 579 -6.67 -21.13 8.76
N ARG A 580 -6.01 -21.03 7.58
CA ARG A 580 -6.12 -21.98 6.47
C ARG A 580 -4.97 -22.99 6.42
N LEU A 581 -3.95 -22.81 7.26
CA LEU A 581 -2.76 -23.65 7.31
C LEU A 581 -2.88 -24.74 8.39
N PRO A 582 -2.03 -25.78 8.35
CA PRO A 582 -1.97 -26.79 9.40
C PRO A 582 -1.69 -26.16 10.77
N THR A 583 -2.21 -26.77 11.84
CA THR A 583 -2.07 -26.30 13.23
C THR A 583 -0.62 -26.22 13.73
N SER A 584 0.35 -26.74 12.98
CA SER A 584 1.77 -26.52 13.24
C SER A 584 2.15 -25.04 13.16
N ILE A 585 1.47 -24.23 12.34
CA ILE A 585 1.76 -22.80 12.18
C ILE A 585 1.59 -22.00 13.48
N THR A 586 0.74 -22.46 14.39
CA THR A 586 0.47 -21.78 15.68
C THR A 586 1.36 -22.24 16.81
N ARG A 587 2.19 -23.28 16.60
CA ARG A 587 3.05 -23.81 17.63
C ARG A 587 4.32 -22.97 17.75
N PRO A 588 4.92 -22.84 18.95
CA PRO A 588 6.25 -22.26 19.09
C PRO A 588 7.23 -22.98 18.14
N PRO A 589 8.00 -22.25 17.33
CA PRO A 589 9.01 -22.87 16.47
C PRO A 589 10.13 -23.50 17.33
N PRO A 590 10.89 -24.46 16.80
CA PRO A 590 12.00 -25.10 17.55
C PRO A 590 13.00 -24.11 18.13
N SER A 591 13.19 -22.94 17.49
CA SER A 591 14.11 -21.89 17.93
C SER A 591 13.70 -21.21 19.25
N VAL A 592 12.43 -21.33 19.66
CA VAL A 592 11.89 -20.78 20.91
C VAL A 592 11.86 -21.81 22.05
N GLY A 593 12.02 -23.11 21.73
CA GLY A 593 11.90 -24.21 22.68
C GLY A 593 10.44 -24.59 22.99
N ASP A 594 10.23 -25.71 23.70
CA ASP A 594 8.90 -26.13 24.13
C ASP A 594 8.43 -25.25 25.31
N THR A 595 7.36 -24.49 25.09
CA THR A 595 6.84 -23.53 26.07
C THR A 595 5.69 -24.09 26.91
N GLY A 596 5.12 -25.24 26.53
CA GLY A 596 3.91 -25.79 27.14
C GLY A 596 2.64 -24.93 26.94
N LEU A 597 2.69 -23.87 26.11
CA LEU A 597 1.55 -23.01 25.80
C LEU A 597 0.77 -23.53 24.59
N HIS A 598 -0.54 -23.73 24.77
CA HIS A 598 -1.45 -24.13 23.70
C HIS A 598 -2.43 -23.01 23.35
N LEU A 599 -1.93 -22.00 22.62
CA LEU A 599 -2.74 -20.91 22.09
C LEU A 599 -3.54 -21.35 20.87
N ARG A 600 -4.74 -20.78 20.68
CA ARG A 600 -5.62 -21.09 19.55
C ARG A 600 -5.88 -19.85 18.70
N LEU A 601 -5.87 -20.04 17.38
CA LEU A 601 -6.53 -19.10 16.46
C LEU A 601 -8.03 -19.14 16.76
N GLY A 602 -8.58 -18.03 17.24
CA GLY A 602 -10.02 -17.84 17.35
C GLY A 602 -10.67 -17.69 15.96
N PRO A 603 -12.00 -17.78 15.86
CA PRO A 603 -12.70 -17.48 14.62
C PRO A 603 -12.34 -16.06 14.18
N MET A 604 -11.97 -15.87 12.92
CA MET A 604 -11.73 -14.53 12.41
C MET A 604 -13.04 -13.75 12.40
N GLN A 605 -13.10 -12.72 13.23
CA GLN A 605 -14.12 -11.69 13.08
C GLN A 605 -13.70 -10.81 11.92
N LEU A 606 -14.22 -11.13 10.72
CA LEU A 606 -14.11 -10.26 9.57
C LEU A 606 -14.89 -9.00 9.89
N ASN A 607 -14.18 -7.96 10.34
CA ASN A 607 -14.74 -6.62 10.44
C ASN A 607 -14.80 -6.06 9.02
N VAL A 608 -15.70 -6.62 8.20
CA VAL A 608 -16.06 -6.03 6.92
C VAL A 608 -16.55 -4.64 7.28
N GLY A 609 -15.90 -3.60 6.78
CA GLY A 609 -16.33 -2.21 6.92
C GLY A 609 -17.67 -2.00 6.20
N ALA A 610 -18.73 -2.63 6.70
CA ALA A 610 -20.10 -2.19 6.55
C ALA A 610 -20.40 -1.48 7.88
N GLY A 611 -20.47 -0.16 7.82
CA GLY A 611 -20.68 0.67 9.01
C GLY A 611 -21.92 0.21 9.78
N HIS A 612 -21.73 -0.16 11.05
CA HIS A 612 -22.59 0.10 12.20
C HIS A 612 -22.07 -0.75 13.37
N ALA A 613 -21.43 -0.11 14.35
CA ALA A 613 -21.29 -0.69 15.68
C ALA A 613 -22.37 -0.07 16.59
N PRO A 614 -23.02 -0.86 17.46
CA PRO A 614 -24.12 -0.37 18.28
C PRO A 614 -23.58 0.47 19.44
N SER A 615 -24.15 1.66 19.59
CA SER A 615 -23.95 2.58 20.71
C SER A 615 -24.40 1.91 22.02
N ARG A 616 -23.53 1.89 23.02
CA ARG A 616 -23.89 1.56 24.40
C ARG A 616 -23.69 2.81 25.25
N GLU A 617 -24.80 3.31 25.78
CA GLU A 617 -24.92 4.50 26.62
C GLU A 617 -24.03 4.39 27.87
N LEU A 618 -23.21 5.40 28.11
CA LEU A 618 -22.73 5.78 29.44
C LEU A 618 -22.83 7.30 29.55
N GLY A 619 -23.73 7.73 30.43
CA GLY A 619 -24.12 9.11 30.64
C GLY A 619 -23.09 9.96 31.39
N GLU A 620 -23.21 11.25 31.12
CA GLU A 620 -22.98 12.43 31.96
C GLU A 620 -21.91 12.38 33.06
N GLY A 621 -20.85 13.16 32.81
CA GLY A 621 -19.97 13.72 33.83
C GLY A 621 -18.68 14.22 33.20
N LEU A 622 -18.19 15.40 33.64
CA LEU A 622 -16.90 16.03 33.32
C LEU A 622 -16.93 17.21 32.33
N GLY A 623 -17.69 18.24 32.67
CA GLY A 623 -17.20 19.61 32.48
C GLY A 623 -16.19 19.89 33.59
N ASP A 624 -14.89 19.82 33.26
CA ASP A 624 -13.76 20.54 33.93
C ASP A 624 -12.36 20.00 33.56
N VAL A 625 -12.23 19.05 32.61
CA VAL A 625 -10.92 18.56 32.15
C VAL A 625 -10.36 19.37 30.95
N ALA A 626 -11.13 20.34 30.43
CA ALA A 626 -10.81 21.07 29.20
C ALA A 626 -9.69 22.12 29.31
N ASN A 627 -9.20 22.43 30.51
CA ASN A 627 -8.16 23.45 30.70
C ASN A 627 -6.73 22.88 30.84
N ASN A 628 -6.56 21.59 31.20
CA ASN A 628 -5.23 20.98 31.32
C ASN A 628 -4.70 20.36 30.02
N ALA A 629 -5.57 20.13 29.02
CA ALA A 629 -5.17 19.70 27.67
C ALA A 629 -4.64 20.86 26.80
N ARG A 630 -4.96 22.11 27.17
CA ARG A 630 -4.61 23.34 26.41
C ARG A 630 -3.13 23.73 26.51
N GLU A 631 -2.46 23.46 27.64
CA GLU A 631 -1.03 23.76 27.81
C GLU A 631 -0.10 22.63 27.33
N PHE A 632 -0.63 21.45 27.02
CA PHE A 632 0.20 20.28 26.65
C PHE A 632 0.37 20.11 25.12
N ALA A 633 -0.66 20.44 24.33
CA ALA A 633 -0.61 20.39 22.86
C ALA A 633 0.39 21.40 22.27
N SER A 634 0.62 22.54 22.93
CA SER A 634 1.70 23.48 22.58
C SER A 634 3.08 22.91 22.90
N GLY A 635 3.20 22.11 23.97
CA GLY A 635 4.45 21.48 24.38
C GLY A 635 4.93 20.34 23.47
N LEU A 636 4.01 19.66 22.77
CA LEU A 636 4.38 18.59 21.82
C LEU A 636 4.98 19.17 20.53
N PHE A 637 4.39 20.24 20.00
CA PHE A 637 4.92 20.98 18.86
C PHE A 637 6.31 21.55 19.18
N ASP A 638 6.49 22.11 20.39
CA ASP A 638 7.78 22.60 20.86
C ASP A 638 8.80 21.48 21.10
N ARG A 639 8.39 20.28 21.55
CA ARG A 639 9.31 19.15 21.72
C ARG A 639 9.74 18.53 20.39
N VAL A 640 8.82 18.42 19.43
CA VAL A 640 9.14 17.94 18.07
C VAL A 640 10.04 18.95 17.35
N MET A 641 9.76 20.25 17.46
CA MET A 641 10.63 21.32 16.93
C MET A 641 12.00 21.37 17.65
N ARG A 642 12.05 21.32 18.98
CA ARG A 642 13.33 21.34 19.73
C ARG A 642 14.16 20.06 19.53
N SER A 643 13.53 18.92 19.26
CA SER A 643 14.25 17.69 18.88
C SER A 643 14.87 17.78 17.49
N VAL A 644 14.32 18.61 16.59
CA VAL A 644 14.88 18.88 15.26
C VAL A 644 15.95 19.98 15.33
N ASP A 645 15.75 20.99 16.17
CA ASP A 645 16.70 22.11 16.37
C ASP A 645 17.92 21.76 17.25
N SER A 646 17.85 20.77 18.12
CA SER A 646 19.01 20.33 18.93
C SER A 646 20.04 19.51 18.15
N THR A 647 19.72 19.12 16.91
CA THR A 647 20.61 18.43 15.97
C THR A 647 21.24 19.35 14.91
N SER A 648 20.91 20.65 14.90
CA SER A 648 21.47 21.61 13.93
C SER A 648 22.68 22.40 14.44
N PHE A 649 23.19 22.09 15.64
CA PHE A 649 24.47 22.57 16.14
C PHE A 649 25.26 21.46 16.83
N GLN A 650 25.95 20.64 16.04
CA GLN A 650 27.29 20.11 16.35
C GLN A 650 28.03 19.69 15.09
#